data_AF-A0A257PGE0-F1
#
_entry.id   AF-A0A257PGE0-F1
#
_cell.length_a   1.000
_cell.length_b   1.000
_cell.length_c   1.000
_cell.angle_alpha   90.00
_cell.angle_beta   90.00
_cell.angle_gamma   90.00
#
_symmetry.space_group_name_H-M   'P 1'
#
loop_
_entity.id
_entity.type
_entity.pdbx_description
1 polymer ?
#
loop_
_entity_poly.entity_id
_entity_poly.type
_entity_poly.pdbx_seq_one_letter_code
_entity_poly.pdbx_strand_id
1 'polypeptide(L)'
;MKHTTITTKQASRRAAGVSLIALTAMLGATAAHAAPPPSPATVTFGTDTAVAFATGGSTQSNAALITATLNNAVGNSSVTGTPGTTSNGTFNVAANALSASAVGNTATVTIDTQAIGSNGTTANGLASLSTQTNGTGSSLTATVSNSTLSDVITNVGTPTTLSLASNSVNATVTGNSANSQVSGVIPVSYTSTNAVGGSLTSTSGSGNIVVASNQSNTGTGASASTLLNDTALLSVTSTGTGAQTVGLNTSETGNSLGSTFTGNTASNGINIVSTNGVTTGQGALNGSLVVANVQSNAPTGGFSASNTGSAVQTAIVGGTGAPINFTGTSTQTGNSISASATGNSTGTGVGSGNFITLGVNLTGVTALAPDTVTTGTTPSIAQTGDLIVGNHQSNSGLTLASSLTGGQITTVIDGTTGATVTTANNSVSSAAQGNTAANGIVSSGTLNNISGLAALANLQTQTGGSDTATSSTNAITATAGNATLAEGVSGSTMAVSGNSVSATAGGNNVSNSVNLAASAVSAQAVGATPAPASLVYASPGSSTNNAGAAINNQQTNADNASATASTNTIQGTAQGSVVTGDTLTLAGNNISASSTSNNASNSDVVSGTTTLAGSLGLLSGQSGTGTSSATASGNNVIADYLANGTATPLTGNTGSVTGTTIDAMATSNNASNTVSATGGALSNGATGASVTGTTTTFSADAALLNEQASGGSTSATNSNNTIKTAASATGAVSGTSFSVSGAASGAAADLAQALGNVATNSVTSAATTSSTDTAGLGNTQTNSGGTSATLSGDVVTTTVDGTALSNLSASTGVGASGTYGNNLLAIAQNNAATNNVSLSANTLTLLTGGQMNAGLDNVQTSSASATVSSAGSQIATVLGDTTNNPTVTGVSATTDGNSVKGGAYGNLATNTTSVSANSEVSNSATVPVQALVNTQSTTAGTISSTITGTLLVPTFETAVLGTGTVTNSTLSTDNNGLVTQAEGNNASNTASAAGNSLLTDIVNSNSQSGGAAVSSTQTLADALTAVGGAVTGSTLTASGNNFGAVSYNNV
;
A
#
# COMPACT_ATOMS: atom_id res chain seq x y z
N MET A 1 -29.56 38.99 -1.51
CA MET A 1 -31.01 38.76 -1.33
C MET A 1 -31.78 39.34 -2.50
N LYS A 2 -32.29 38.50 -3.39
CA LYS A 2 -33.34 38.84 -4.37
C LYS A 2 -34.23 37.60 -4.47
N HIS A 3 -35.34 37.60 -3.73
CA HIS A 3 -36.37 36.57 -3.83
C HIS A 3 -37.02 36.65 -5.21
N THR A 4 -36.95 35.58 -5.99
CA THR A 4 -37.81 35.40 -7.15
C THR A 4 -38.64 34.15 -6.92
N THR A 5 -39.85 34.35 -6.41
CA THR A 5 -40.86 33.29 -6.31
C THR A 5 -41.46 33.08 -7.70
N ILE A 6 -41.20 31.94 -8.33
CA ILE A 6 -41.91 31.51 -9.54
C ILE A 6 -42.93 30.46 -9.14
N THR A 7 -44.20 30.85 -9.06
CA THR A 7 -45.33 29.94 -8.94
C THR A 7 -45.76 29.53 -10.34
N THR A 8 -45.51 28.28 -10.76
CA THR A 8 -46.18 27.71 -11.95
C THR A 8 -46.66 26.28 -11.72
N LYS A 9 -47.88 26.04 -12.21
CA LYS A 9 -48.67 24.82 -12.14
C LYS A 9 -48.14 23.78 -13.13
N GLN A 10 -48.22 22.51 -12.75
CA GLN A 10 -47.67 21.29 -13.37
C GLN A 10 -47.69 21.20 -14.91
N ALA A 11 -46.51 20.90 -15.48
CA ALA A 11 -46.28 19.87 -16.50
C ALA A 11 -44.78 19.56 -16.56
N SER A 12 -44.41 18.28 -16.56
CA SER A 12 -43.06 17.71 -16.51
C SER A 12 -41.96 18.55 -17.20
N ARG A 13 -41.09 19.21 -16.43
CA ARG A 13 -39.84 19.80 -16.92
C ARG A 13 -38.66 19.21 -16.15
N ARG A 14 -37.80 18.47 -16.85
CA ARG A 14 -36.46 18.08 -16.41
C ARG A 14 -35.67 19.35 -16.11
N ALA A 15 -35.46 19.67 -14.84
CA ALA A 15 -34.56 20.73 -14.43
C ALA A 15 -33.15 20.14 -14.31
N ALA A 16 -32.36 20.20 -15.39
CA ALA A 16 -30.92 20.06 -15.31
C ALA A 16 -30.38 21.38 -14.76
N GLY A 17 -30.30 21.50 -13.44
CA GLY A 17 -29.69 22.64 -12.75
C GLY A 17 -28.17 22.51 -12.80
N VAL A 18 -27.54 22.93 -13.90
CA VAL A 18 -26.08 23.09 -13.96
C VAL A 18 -25.76 24.44 -13.32
N SER A 19 -25.40 24.46 -12.04
CA SER A 19 -24.73 25.62 -11.43
C SER A 19 -23.23 25.32 -11.31
N LEU A 20 -22.48 25.64 -12.37
CA LEU A 20 -21.01 25.68 -12.31
C LEU A 20 -20.62 27.08 -11.82
N ILE A 21 -20.29 27.24 -10.53
CA ILE A 21 -19.62 28.44 -10.03
C ILE A 21 -18.14 28.09 -9.87
N ALA A 22 -17.40 28.15 -10.99
CA ALA A 22 -15.94 28.13 -10.97
C ALA A 22 -15.45 29.58 -10.88
N LEU A 23 -15.07 30.04 -9.68
CA LEU A 23 -14.30 31.28 -9.57
C LEU A 23 -12.82 30.96 -9.84
N THR A 24 -12.47 30.92 -11.11
CA THR A 24 -11.09 30.73 -11.57
C THR A 24 -10.38 32.08 -11.60
N ALA A 25 -9.69 32.46 -10.53
CA ALA A 25 -8.75 33.58 -10.57
C ALA A 25 -7.39 33.08 -11.10
N MET A 26 -7.32 32.75 -12.40
CA MET A 26 -6.06 32.55 -13.11
C MET A 26 -5.61 33.88 -13.72
N LEU A 27 -4.74 34.62 -13.04
CA LEU A 27 -3.90 35.64 -13.67
C LEU A 27 -2.56 35.00 -14.04
N GLY A 28 -2.60 34.12 -15.04
CA GLY A 28 -1.39 33.66 -15.72
C GLY A 28 -0.96 34.72 -16.74
N ALA A 29 0.15 35.41 -16.47
CA ALA A 29 0.82 36.21 -17.49
C ALA A 29 1.40 35.25 -18.54
N THR A 30 0.74 35.10 -19.69
CA THR A 30 1.33 34.43 -20.84
C THR A 30 2.46 35.31 -21.38
N ALA A 31 3.71 34.88 -21.25
CA ALA A 31 4.79 35.49 -22.01
C ALA A 31 4.53 35.23 -23.50
N ALA A 32 4.47 36.31 -24.29
CA ALA A 32 4.34 36.23 -25.73
C ALA A 32 5.60 35.59 -26.34
N HIS A 33 5.42 34.55 -27.15
CA HIS A 33 6.51 33.88 -27.86
C HIS A 33 7.01 34.75 -29.01
N ALA A 34 8.27 35.18 -28.95
CA ALA A 34 8.98 35.71 -30.11
C ALA A 34 9.37 34.55 -31.03
N ALA A 35 9.25 34.77 -32.35
CA ALA A 35 9.65 33.80 -33.36
C ALA A 35 11.15 33.41 -33.22
N PRO A 36 11.52 32.15 -33.49
CA PRO A 36 12.88 31.65 -33.28
C PRO A 36 13.88 32.32 -34.23
N PRO A 37 15.04 32.81 -33.74
CA PRO A 37 16.11 33.26 -34.61
C PRO A 37 16.79 32.06 -35.31
N PRO A 38 17.26 32.19 -36.57
CA PRO A 38 17.76 31.09 -37.38
C PRO A 38 19.20 30.63 -37.07
N SER A 39 19.66 30.71 -35.81
CA SER A 39 21.01 30.31 -35.38
C SER A 39 20.98 29.76 -33.96
N PRO A 40 21.86 28.80 -33.57
CA PRO A 40 21.98 28.39 -32.17
C PRO A 40 22.22 29.62 -31.28
N ALA A 41 21.26 29.86 -30.39
CA ALA A 41 21.31 30.94 -29.43
C ALA A 41 21.51 30.33 -28.04
N THR A 42 22.45 30.89 -27.28
CA THR A 42 22.45 30.70 -25.82
C THR A 42 21.24 31.43 -25.27
N VAL A 43 20.27 30.70 -24.75
CA VAL A 43 19.06 31.26 -24.13
C VAL A 43 19.11 30.99 -22.64
N THR A 44 19.06 32.06 -21.86
CA THR A 44 19.07 32.01 -20.39
C THR A 44 17.67 32.27 -19.85
N PHE A 45 17.16 31.36 -19.02
CA PHE A 45 15.88 31.45 -18.33
C PHE A 45 16.14 31.58 -16.82
N GLY A 46 16.23 32.81 -16.32
CA GLY A 46 16.65 33.07 -14.94
C GLY A 46 18.14 32.72 -14.75
N THR A 47 18.44 31.71 -13.94
CA THR A 47 19.79 31.19 -13.71
C THR A 47 20.13 29.97 -14.57
N ASP A 48 19.17 29.46 -15.34
CA ASP A 48 19.32 28.25 -16.15
C ASP A 48 19.70 28.65 -17.60
N THR A 49 20.54 27.87 -18.26
CA THR A 49 21.06 28.21 -19.60
C THR A 49 20.99 27.00 -20.51
N ALA A 50 20.40 27.15 -21.69
CA ALA A 50 20.45 26.17 -22.77
C ALA A 50 21.13 26.75 -24.00
N VAL A 51 21.82 25.89 -24.73
CA VAL A 51 22.27 26.17 -26.09
C VAL A 51 21.65 25.09 -26.96
N ALA A 52 20.74 25.44 -27.86
CA ALA A 52 20.04 24.48 -28.72
C ALA A 52 19.52 25.17 -29.99
N PHE A 53 19.06 24.39 -30.98
CA PHE A 53 18.43 24.92 -32.20
C PHE A 53 17.07 25.55 -31.88
N ALA A 54 16.29 24.88 -31.04
CA ALA A 54 15.05 25.41 -30.48
C ALA A 54 15.03 25.20 -28.96
N THR A 55 14.80 26.28 -28.22
CA THR A 55 14.66 26.31 -26.77
C THR A 55 13.28 26.81 -26.40
N GLY A 56 12.54 26.06 -25.59
CA GLY A 56 11.33 26.52 -24.91
C GLY A 56 11.59 26.57 -23.41
N GLY A 57 11.09 27.59 -22.71
CA GLY A 57 11.22 27.61 -21.27
C GLY A 57 10.31 28.57 -20.52
N SER A 58 10.16 28.31 -19.23
CA SER A 58 9.30 29.07 -18.33
C SER A 58 9.92 29.18 -16.94
N THR A 59 10.21 30.41 -16.50
CA THR A 59 10.66 30.70 -15.13
C THR A 59 9.56 31.47 -14.40
N GLN A 60 9.08 30.94 -13.29
CA GLN A 60 8.02 31.55 -12.49
C GLN A 60 8.44 31.58 -11.02
N SER A 61 8.22 32.71 -10.36
CA SER A 61 8.47 32.87 -8.94
C SER A 61 7.27 33.53 -8.28
N ASN A 62 6.78 32.94 -7.21
CA ASN A 62 5.67 33.44 -6.42
C ASN A 62 6.12 33.61 -4.96
N ALA A 63 5.91 34.79 -4.40
CA ALA A 63 6.13 35.08 -2.98
C ALA A 63 4.84 35.53 -2.29
N ALA A 64 3.70 35.54 -3.00
CA ALA A 64 2.42 35.99 -2.49
C ALA A 64 1.61 34.83 -1.88
N LEU A 65 0.66 35.20 -1.00
CA LEU A 65 -0.38 34.32 -0.49
C LEU A 65 -1.40 34.01 -1.60
N ILE A 66 -1.72 32.72 -1.79
CA ILE A 66 -2.77 32.25 -2.70
C ILE A 66 -3.84 31.58 -1.87
N THR A 67 -5.02 32.22 -1.77
CA THR A 67 -6.14 31.70 -1.00
C THR A 67 -7.37 31.52 -1.88
N ALA A 68 -7.96 30.33 -1.86
CA ALA A 68 -9.25 30.04 -2.46
C ALA A 68 -10.24 29.62 -1.36
N THR A 69 -11.43 30.23 -1.34
CA THR A 69 -12.43 29.95 -0.30
C THR A 69 -13.82 29.87 -0.90
N LEU A 70 -14.56 28.82 -0.55
CA LEU A 70 -15.98 28.64 -0.86
C LEU A 70 -16.75 28.38 0.43
N ASN A 71 -17.62 29.31 0.82
CA ASN A 71 -18.37 29.21 2.07
C ASN A 71 -19.86 29.28 1.81
N ASN A 72 -20.65 28.43 2.49
CA ASN A 72 -22.10 28.43 2.44
C ASN A 72 -22.66 28.24 1.01
N ALA A 73 -21.99 27.46 0.18
CA ALA A 73 -22.45 27.20 -1.18
C ALA A 73 -23.53 26.11 -1.17
N VAL A 74 -24.67 26.35 -1.82
CA VAL A 74 -25.80 25.42 -1.81
C VAL A 74 -26.20 25.10 -3.25
N GLY A 75 -26.16 23.82 -3.62
CA GLY A 75 -26.83 23.28 -4.79
C GLY A 75 -27.95 22.35 -4.33
N ASN A 76 -29.22 22.71 -4.54
CA ASN A 76 -30.33 21.87 -4.11
C ASN A 76 -31.40 21.68 -5.18
N SER A 77 -32.08 20.55 -5.10
CA SER A 77 -33.42 20.31 -5.62
C SER A 77 -34.34 20.21 -4.42
N SER A 78 -35.47 20.92 -4.44
CA SER A 78 -36.47 20.79 -3.38
C SER A 78 -37.89 20.76 -3.91
N VAL A 79 -38.71 19.86 -3.35
CA VAL A 79 -40.13 19.76 -3.64
C VAL A 79 -40.93 19.71 -2.34
N THR A 80 -41.90 20.60 -2.21
CA THR A 80 -42.85 20.57 -1.10
C THR A 80 -44.24 20.23 -1.63
N GLY A 81 -44.73 19.05 -1.25
CA GLY A 81 -46.06 18.57 -1.60
C GLY A 81 -47.08 18.80 -0.50
N THR A 82 -48.34 18.53 -0.85
CA THR A 82 -49.44 18.36 0.11
C THR A 82 -49.53 16.88 0.49
N PRO A 83 -49.64 16.53 1.79
CA PRO A 83 -49.78 15.14 2.24
C PRO A 83 -50.87 14.39 1.44
N GLY A 84 -50.55 13.19 0.98
CA GLY A 84 -51.50 12.28 0.32
C GLY A 84 -52.04 12.68 -1.06
N THR A 85 -51.59 13.77 -1.69
CA THR A 85 -52.21 14.27 -2.95
C THR A 85 -51.24 14.66 -4.08
N THR A 86 -49.93 14.63 -3.86
CA THR A 86 -48.94 15.03 -4.87
C THR A 86 -48.43 13.84 -5.69
N SER A 87 -48.67 13.86 -7.01
CA SER A 87 -47.97 12.97 -7.95
C SER A 87 -46.60 13.55 -8.22
N ASN A 88 -45.55 12.86 -7.78
CA ASN A 88 -44.17 13.31 -7.92
C ASN A 88 -43.44 12.40 -8.94
N GLY A 89 -42.48 12.97 -9.67
CA GLY A 89 -41.73 12.29 -10.75
C GLY A 89 -40.35 11.78 -10.30
N THR A 90 -39.43 11.59 -11.24
CA THR A 90 -38.02 11.30 -10.95
C THR A 90 -37.25 12.59 -10.64
N PHE A 91 -36.58 12.63 -9.50
CA PHE A 91 -35.66 13.71 -9.10
C PHE A 91 -34.23 13.19 -9.14
N ASN A 92 -33.34 13.99 -9.72
CA ASN A 92 -31.94 13.63 -9.86
C ASN A 92 -31.07 14.88 -9.73
N VAL A 93 -30.26 14.91 -8.68
CA VAL A 93 -29.18 15.88 -8.49
C VAL A 93 -27.89 15.13 -8.71
N ALA A 94 -27.27 15.33 -9.87
CA ALA A 94 -26.07 14.59 -10.22
C ALA A 94 -24.98 15.44 -10.84
N ALA A 95 -23.73 15.00 -10.65
CA ALA A 95 -22.54 15.59 -11.24
C ALA A 95 -22.33 17.08 -10.92
N ASN A 96 -22.83 17.56 -9.77
CA ASN A 96 -22.54 18.91 -9.31
C ASN A 96 -21.19 18.97 -8.59
N ALA A 97 -20.45 20.05 -8.78
CA ALA A 97 -19.16 20.26 -8.13
C ALA A 97 -19.13 21.61 -7.41
N LEU A 98 -18.80 21.56 -6.11
CA LEU A 98 -18.45 22.71 -5.30
C LEU A 98 -16.97 22.62 -4.98
N SER A 99 -16.16 23.59 -5.39
CA SER A 99 -14.71 23.48 -5.18
C SER A 99 -13.96 24.78 -4.95
N ALA A 100 -12.92 24.71 -4.12
CA ALA A 100 -11.88 25.73 -3.98
C ALA A 100 -10.53 25.15 -4.43
N SER A 101 -9.74 25.90 -5.20
CA SER A 101 -8.44 25.42 -5.67
C SER A 101 -7.39 26.52 -5.57
N ALA A 102 -6.26 26.22 -4.93
CA ALA A 102 -5.10 27.10 -4.85
C ALA A 102 -3.89 26.37 -5.46
N VAL A 103 -3.44 26.87 -6.60
CA VAL A 103 -2.26 26.36 -7.31
C VAL A 103 -1.20 27.45 -7.26
N GLY A 104 0.05 27.12 -6.96
CA GLY A 104 1.15 28.06 -7.03
C GLY A 104 1.55 28.34 -8.48
N ASN A 105 2.77 28.03 -8.85
CA ASN A 105 3.22 28.24 -10.23
C ASN A 105 2.78 27.08 -11.13
N THR A 106 2.41 27.37 -12.37
CA THR A 106 2.07 26.36 -13.39
C THR A 106 2.84 26.63 -14.66
N ALA A 107 3.67 25.68 -15.08
CA ALA A 107 4.38 25.73 -16.34
C ALA A 107 3.96 24.60 -17.27
N THR A 108 3.72 24.93 -18.53
CA THR A 108 3.56 23.95 -19.60
C THR A 108 4.43 24.37 -20.77
N VAL A 109 5.38 23.51 -21.14
CA VAL A 109 6.29 23.73 -22.26
C VAL A 109 6.18 22.52 -23.18
N THR A 110 5.90 22.76 -24.46
CA THR A 110 5.83 21.68 -25.45
C THR A 110 6.59 22.07 -26.69
N ILE A 111 7.46 21.20 -27.16
CA ILE A 111 8.26 21.39 -28.37
C ILE A 111 7.97 20.22 -29.32
N ASP A 112 7.61 20.53 -30.56
CA ASP A 112 7.51 19.53 -31.63
C ASP A 112 8.92 19.21 -32.15
N THR A 113 9.25 17.93 -32.34
CA THR A 113 10.54 17.52 -32.92
C THR A 113 10.75 18.04 -34.34
N GLN A 114 9.69 18.44 -35.05
CA GLN A 114 9.77 19.13 -36.34
C GLN A 114 10.41 20.52 -36.26
N ALA A 115 10.59 21.07 -35.04
CA ALA A 115 11.36 22.29 -34.83
C ALA A 115 12.85 22.11 -35.16
N ILE A 116 13.35 20.88 -35.32
CA ILE A 116 14.71 20.60 -35.80
C ILE A 116 14.82 21.04 -37.27
N GLY A 117 15.64 22.06 -37.55
CA GLY A 117 15.86 22.58 -38.88
C GLY A 117 16.48 21.56 -39.85
N SER A 118 16.07 21.62 -41.12
CA SER A 118 16.47 20.68 -42.16
C SER A 118 17.85 20.92 -42.78
N ASN A 119 18.65 21.89 -42.30
CA ASN A 119 19.91 22.29 -42.95
C ASN A 119 21.07 22.47 -41.95
N GLY A 120 22.04 21.56 -42.00
CA GLY A 120 23.48 21.87 -42.01
C GLY A 120 24.13 22.53 -40.77
N THR A 121 24.89 21.68 -40.07
CA THR A 121 26.12 21.99 -39.30
C THR A 121 26.01 22.71 -37.95
N THR A 122 26.30 21.93 -36.90
CA THR A 122 26.87 22.25 -35.57
C THR A 122 25.97 22.53 -34.36
N ALA A 123 24.65 22.72 -34.48
CA ALA A 123 23.78 22.78 -33.30
C ALA A 123 22.30 22.46 -33.62
N ASN A 124 21.95 21.16 -33.63
CA ASN A 124 20.61 20.66 -33.95
C ASN A 124 19.87 20.10 -32.71
N GLY A 125 20.07 20.68 -31.51
CA GLY A 125 19.44 20.20 -30.28
C GLY A 125 18.06 20.80 -30.00
N LEU A 126 17.28 20.18 -29.12
CA LEU A 126 16.04 20.71 -28.55
C LEU A 126 16.16 20.78 -27.03
N ALA A 127 15.70 21.87 -26.41
CA ALA A 127 15.68 21.99 -24.95
C ALA A 127 14.37 22.58 -24.44
N SER A 128 13.71 21.88 -23.52
CA SER A 128 12.54 22.34 -22.78
C SER A 128 12.90 22.51 -21.30
N LEU A 129 12.94 23.74 -20.81
CA LEU A 129 13.40 24.06 -19.44
C LEU A 129 12.32 24.79 -18.63
N SER A 130 11.97 24.30 -17.44
CA SER A 130 10.98 24.97 -16.59
C SER A 130 11.44 25.09 -15.14
N THR A 131 11.44 26.31 -14.60
CA THR A 131 11.79 26.58 -13.20
C THR A 131 10.65 27.28 -12.47
N GLN A 132 10.20 26.72 -11.36
CA GLN A 132 9.10 27.25 -10.54
C GLN A 132 9.53 27.37 -9.09
N THR A 133 9.29 28.52 -8.47
CA THR A 133 9.65 28.74 -7.07
C THR A 133 8.52 29.42 -6.32
N ASN A 134 8.06 28.79 -5.25
CA ASN A 134 7.28 29.46 -4.21
C ASN A 134 8.24 29.88 -3.10
N GLY A 135 8.60 31.16 -3.07
CA GLY A 135 9.60 31.72 -2.17
C GLY A 135 9.08 32.00 -0.76
N THR A 136 9.98 32.50 0.11
CA THR A 136 9.66 32.91 1.48
C THR A 136 8.51 33.92 1.52
N GLY A 137 7.48 33.66 2.33
CA GLY A 137 6.27 34.48 2.44
C GLY A 137 5.09 34.01 1.58
N SER A 138 5.32 33.09 0.62
CA SER A 138 4.23 32.40 -0.06
C SER A 138 3.55 31.40 0.88
N SER A 139 2.23 31.29 0.74
CA SER A 139 1.42 30.25 1.37
C SER A 139 0.25 29.94 0.44
N LEU A 140 -0.19 28.69 0.43
CA LEU A 140 -1.28 28.24 -0.44
C LEU A 140 -2.35 27.62 0.43
N THR A 141 -3.56 28.15 0.33
CA THR A 141 -4.69 27.69 1.13
C THR A 141 -5.93 27.52 0.27
N ALA A 142 -6.56 26.37 0.35
CA ALA A 142 -7.88 26.15 -0.25
C ALA A 142 -8.86 25.66 0.83
N THR A 143 -10.04 26.29 0.89
CA THR A 143 -11.05 26.01 1.91
C THR A 143 -12.45 25.92 1.32
N VAL A 144 -13.18 24.88 1.69
CA VAL A 144 -14.64 24.82 1.55
C VAL A 144 -15.25 24.76 2.96
N SER A 145 -16.42 25.36 3.19
CA SER A 145 -17.11 25.20 4.47
C SER A 145 -18.61 25.40 4.35
N ASN A 146 -19.36 24.68 5.20
CA ASN A 146 -20.82 24.79 5.35
C ASN A 146 -21.59 24.73 4.01
N SER A 147 -21.08 23.99 3.04
CA SER A 147 -21.63 23.86 1.71
C SER A 147 -22.46 22.58 1.59
N THR A 148 -23.53 22.63 0.81
CA THR A 148 -24.52 21.55 0.75
C THR A 148 -24.93 21.25 -0.68
N LEU A 149 -24.90 19.96 -1.03
CA LEU A 149 -25.53 19.42 -2.24
C LEU A 149 -26.69 18.54 -1.82
N SER A 150 -27.93 18.88 -2.19
CA SER A 150 -29.08 18.16 -1.66
C SER A 150 -30.24 17.93 -2.63
N ASP A 151 -30.96 16.84 -2.40
CA ASP A 151 -32.28 16.59 -2.97
C ASP A 151 -33.26 16.38 -1.82
N VAL A 152 -34.22 17.30 -1.66
CA VAL A 152 -35.11 17.36 -0.50
C VAL A 152 -36.55 17.29 -0.94
N ILE A 153 -37.29 16.30 -0.46
CA ILE A 153 -38.73 16.21 -0.66
C ILE A 153 -39.45 16.29 0.69
N THR A 154 -40.46 17.15 0.77
CA THR A 154 -41.38 17.24 1.90
C THR A 154 -42.77 16.82 1.44
N ASN A 155 -43.40 15.88 2.14
CA ASN A 155 -44.70 15.26 1.84
C ASN A 155 -44.75 14.57 0.47
N VAL A 156 -44.15 13.38 0.40
CA VAL A 156 -44.14 12.51 -0.79
C VAL A 156 -45.54 11.91 -1.04
N GLY A 157 -45.95 11.79 -2.31
CA GLY A 157 -47.10 10.96 -2.72
C GLY A 157 -46.74 9.64 -3.42
N THR A 158 -47.41 9.31 -4.55
CA THR A 158 -47.28 8.04 -5.31
C THR A 158 -45.83 7.75 -5.79
N PRO A 159 -45.42 6.50 -6.14
CA PRO A 159 -44.00 6.10 -6.13
C PRO A 159 -43.10 7.01 -6.97
N THR A 160 -42.04 7.50 -6.33
CA THR A 160 -40.99 8.33 -6.95
C THR A 160 -39.61 7.69 -6.85
N THR A 161 -38.75 8.05 -7.79
CA THR A 161 -37.32 7.81 -7.72
C THR A 161 -36.61 9.09 -7.33
N LEU A 162 -35.80 9.05 -6.27
CA LEU A 162 -34.89 10.13 -5.88
C LEU A 162 -33.46 9.65 -6.07
N SER A 163 -32.60 10.49 -6.65
CA SER A 163 -31.19 10.17 -6.78
C SER A 163 -30.31 11.39 -6.53
N LEU A 164 -29.28 11.17 -5.72
CA LEU A 164 -28.19 12.11 -5.48
C LEU A 164 -26.89 11.40 -5.87
N ALA A 165 -26.37 11.67 -7.07
CA ALA A 165 -25.31 10.85 -7.64
C ALA A 165 -24.09 11.64 -8.15
N SER A 166 -22.89 11.15 -7.89
CA SER A 166 -21.64 11.69 -8.46
C SER A 166 -21.42 13.17 -8.16
N ASN A 167 -21.94 13.70 -7.06
CA ASN A 167 -21.70 15.07 -6.64
C ASN A 167 -20.37 15.19 -5.88
N SER A 168 -19.68 16.32 -5.97
CA SER A 168 -18.38 16.51 -5.35
C SER A 168 -18.26 17.83 -4.60
N VAL A 169 -17.68 17.80 -3.40
CA VAL A 169 -17.29 18.99 -2.62
C VAL A 169 -15.80 18.87 -2.29
N ASN A 170 -14.96 19.69 -2.90
CA ASN A 170 -13.51 19.50 -2.86
C ASN A 170 -12.74 20.79 -2.62
N ALA A 171 -11.62 20.72 -1.91
CA ALA A 171 -10.57 21.72 -1.98
C ALA A 171 -9.22 21.10 -2.20
N THR A 172 -8.48 21.78 -3.07
CA THR A 172 -7.27 21.28 -3.68
C THR A 172 -6.18 22.33 -3.55
N VAL A 173 -5.02 21.91 -3.08
CA VAL A 173 -3.82 22.72 -3.08
C VAL A 173 -2.74 22.00 -3.85
N THR A 174 -2.10 22.70 -4.78
CA THR A 174 -0.94 22.21 -5.53
C THR A 174 0.19 23.22 -5.41
N GLY A 175 1.34 22.81 -4.88
CA GLY A 175 2.49 23.69 -4.67
C GLY A 175 2.98 24.33 -5.97
N ASN A 176 3.65 23.56 -6.81
CA ASN A 176 3.98 23.95 -8.19
C ASN A 176 3.59 22.83 -9.14
N SER A 177 3.22 23.17 -10.37
CA SER A 177 2.94 22.21 -11.44
C SER A 177 3.80 22.49 -12.67
N ALA A 178 4.43 21.45 -13.22
CA ALA A 178 5.22 21.53 -14.44
C ALA A 178 4.85 20.38 -15.37
N ASN A 179 4.62 20.70 -16.63
CA ASN A 179 4.50 19.69 -17.69
C ASN A 179 5.37 20.11 -18.87
N SER A 180 6.50 19.45 -19.03
CA SER A 180 7.46 19.75 -20.11
C SER A 180 7.56 18.55 -21.05
N GLN A 181 7.34 18.78 -22.33
CA GLN A 181 7.23 17.71 -23.32
C GLN A 181 8.00 18.04 -24.60
N VAL A 182 8.75 17.07 -25.12
CA VAL A 182 9.22 17.08 -26.51
C VAL A 182 8.59 15.89 -27.21
N SER A 183 7.89 16.11 -28.32
CA SER A 183 7.22 15.01 -29.00
C SER A 183 7.13 15.20 -30.51
N GLY A 184 7.15 14.11 -31.26
CA GLY A 184 6.91 14.12 -32.70
C GLY A 184 7.79 13.12 -33.46
N VAL A 185 7.84 13.31 -34.77
CA VAL A 185 8.66 12.50 -35.69
C VAL A 185 10.04 13.16 -35.83
N ILE A 186 11.11 12.40 -35.59
CA ILE A 186 12.47 12.86 -35.90
C ILE A 186 12.72 12.67 -37.41
N PRO A 187 13.28 13.67 -38.13
CA PRO A 187 13.68 13.52 -39.51
C PRO A 187 14.68 12.37 -39.71
N VAL A 188 14.51 11.56 -40.77
CA VAL A 188 15.38 10.40 -41.07
C VAL A 188 16.87 10.73 -41.24
N SER A 189 17.21 12.01 -41.45
CA SER A 189 18.57 12.52 -41.62
C SER A 189 19.13 13.21 -40.35
N TYR A 190 18.49 13.05 -39.19
CA TYR A 190 18.95 13.68 -37.96
C TYR A 190 20.24 13.03 -37.45
N THR A 191 21.34 13.76 -37.59
CA THR A 191 22.63 13.43 -36.97
C THR A 191 23.08 14.61 -36.13
N SER A 192 23.20 14.43 -34.82
CA SER A 192 23.78 15.44 -33.95
C SER A 192 25.22 15.06 -33.62
N THR A 193 26.16 15.98 -33.83
CA THR A 193 27.60 15.72 -33.63
C THR A 193 28.13 16.33 -32.33
N ASN A 194 27.34 17.14 -31.62
CA ASN A 194 27.70 17.75 -30.34
C ASN A 194 26.51 17.65 -29.37
N ALA A 195 26.74 17.14 -28.16
CA ALA A 195 25.81 17.35 -27.05
C ALA A 195 25.84 18.85 -26.73
N VAL A 196 24.69 19.52 -26.86
CA VAL A 196 24.58 20.94 -26.57
C VAL A 196 23.74 21.06 -25.30
N GLY A 197 24.42 21.11 -24.15
CA GLY A 197 23.77 20.89 -22.87
C GLY A 197 22.77 21.98 -22.46
N GLY A 198 21.71 21.56 -21.78
CA GLY A 198 20.86 22.43 -20.97
C GLY A 198 21.30 22.33 -19.52
N SER A 199 21.84 23.40 -18.96
CA SER A 199 22.18 23.46 -17.54
C SER A 199 21.04 24.09 -16.77
N LEU A 200 20.48 23.38 -15.81
CA LEU A 200 19.78 24.03 -14.70
C LEU A 200 20.73 24.18 -13.52
N THR A 201 20.41 25.14 -12.68
CA THR A 201 21.16 25.45 -11.45
C THR A 201 21.35 24.27 -10.49
N SER A 202 20.46 23.27 -10.52
CA SER A 202 20.46 22.09 -9.64
C SER A 202 20.63 20.75 -10.38
N THR A 203 20.72 20.79 -11.72
CA THR A 203 20.93 19.62 -12.59
C THR A 203 21.82 20.01 -13.77
N SER A 204 22.99 19.36 -13.91
CA SER A 204 23.77 19.40 -15.14
C SER A 204 23.34 18.21 -16.00
N GLY A 205 22.65 18.47 -17.11
CA GLY A 205 22.34 17.45 -18.12
C GLY A 205 22.78 17.92 -19.49
N SER A 206 23.74 17.21 -20.10
CA SER A 206 24.06 17.40 -21.51
C SER A 206 23.27 16.40 -22.34
N GLY A 207 22.73 16.83 -23.48
CA GLY A 207 22.02 15.92 -24.38
C GLY A 207 21.69 16.58 -25.72
N ASN A 208 21.18 15.81 -26.67
CA ASN A 208 20.67 16.37 -27.93
C ASN A 208 19.23 16.85 -27.81
N ILE A 209 18.39 16.10 -27.09
CA ILE A 209 17.05 16.54 -26.70
C ILE A 209 16.99 16.50 -25.18
N VAL A 210 16.77 17.65 -24.56
CA VAL A 210 16.73 17.80 -23.11
C VAL A 210 15.36 18.32 -22.68
N VAL A 211 14.74 17.65 -21.72
CA VAL A 211 13.53 18.10 -21.05
C VAL A 211 13.80 18.14 -19.57
N ALA A 212 13.66 19.30 -18.95
CA ALA A 212 13.97 19.41 -17.55
C ALA A 212 13.13 20.42 -16.78
N SER A 213 12.85 20.08 -15.52
CA SER A 213 12.14 20.93 -14.59
C SER A 213 12.81 21.04 -13.23
N ASN A 214 12.73 22.23 -12.64
CA ASN A 214 13.17 22.51 -11.27
C ASN A 214 12.05 23.22 -10.51
N GLN A 215 11.53 22.58 -9.46
CA GLN A 215 10.44 23.11 -8.65
C GLN A 215 10.86 23.22 -7.19
N SER A 216 10.60 24.36 -6.57
CA SER A 216 10.95 24.61 -5.17
C SER A 216 9.83 25.27 -4.39
N ASN A 217 9.57 24.78 -3.18
CA ASN A 217 8.69 25.40 -2.19
C ASN A 217 9.48 25.71 -0.91
N THR A 218 9.70 27.00 -0.63
CA THR A 218 10.35 27.50 0.59
C THR A 218 9.46 28.47 1.39
N GLY A 219 8.17 28.51 1.06
CA GLY A 219 7.15 29.33 1.72
C GLY A 219 6.83 28.91 3.16
N THR A 220 5.84 29.56 3.77
CA THR A 220 5.49 29.41 5.20
C THR A 220 4.57 28.23 5.53
N GLY A 221 4.35 27.32 4.57
CA GLY A 221 3.42 26.20 4.69
C GLY A 221 2.20 26.35 3.76
N ALA A 222 1.47 25.25 3.55
CA ALA A 222 0.35 25.17 2.63
C ALA A 222 -0.71 24.18 3.14
N SER A 223 -1.99 24.49 2.99
CA SER A 223 -3.05 23.67 3.55
C SER A 223 -4.29 23.58 2.65
N ALA A 224 -4.70 22.36 2.35
CA ALA A 224 -5.99 22.05 1.78
C ALA A 224 -6.95 21.69 2.92
N SER A 225 -7.52 22.68 3.58
CA SER A 225 -8.47 22.44 4.67
C SER A 225 -9.87 22.42 4.09
N THR A 226 -10.42 21.25 3.81
CA THR A 226 -11.60 21.21 2.97
C THR A 226 -12.92 21.33 3.63
N LEU A 227 -13.19 20.72 4.76
CA LEU A 227 -14.60 20.62 5.12
C LEU A 227 -14.80 20.86 6.60
N LEU A 228 -15.57 21.90 6.89
CA LEU A 228 -16.18 22.14 8.18
C LEU A 228 -17.68 22.03 7.93
N ASN A 229 -18.24 20.87 8.25
CA ASN A 229 -19.69 20.61 8.18
C ASN A 229 -20.31 20.73 6.78
N ASP A 230 -19.62 20.26 5.73
CA ASP A 230 -20.21 20.17 4.39
C ASP A 230 -21.05 18.91 4.25
N THR A 231 -22.04 18.92 3.36
CA THR A 231 -23.05 17.85 3.31
C THR A 231 -23.52 17.50 1.91
N ALA A 232 -23.54 16.21 1.58
CA ALA A 232 -24.41 15.65 0.55
C ALA A 232 -25.66 15.08 1.25
N LEU A 233 -26.86 15.55 0.91
CA LEU A 233 -28.09 15.19 1.61
C LEU A 233 -29.19 14.78 0.64
N LEU A 234 -29.61 13.52 0.70
CA LEU A 234 -30.87 13.05 0.16
C LEU A 234 -31.90 12.95 1.28
N SER A 235 -32.95 13.77 1.26
CA SER A 235 -33.91 13.86 2.35
C SER A 235 -35.36 13.74 1.89
N VAL A 236 -36.12 12.93 2.62
CA VAL A 236 -37.56 12.78 2.52
C VAL A 236 -38.17 13.05 3.89
N THR A 237 -39.06 14.03 3.97
CA THR A 237 -39.73 14.45 5.20
C THR A 237 -41.25 14.40 5.08
N SER A 238 -41.94 14.17 6.19
CA SER A 238 -43.42 14.23 6.29
C SER A 238 -43.83 15.22 7.38
N THR A 239 -44.73 16.15 7.08
CA THR A 239 -45.21 17.19 8.02
C THR A 239 -46.72 17.11 8.29
N GLY A 240 -47.37 16.00 7.92
CA GLY A 240 -48.82 15.80 8.05
C GLY A 240 -49.27 15.37 9.45
N THR A 241 -50.50 14.87 9.55
CA THR A 241 -51.03 14.16 10.73
C THR A 241 -51.39 12.73 10.34
N GLY A 242 -50.87 11.73 11.05
CA GLY A 242 -51.09 10.30 10.77
C GLY A 242 -49.94 9.64 10.01
N ALA A 243 -49.79 8.33 10.21
CA ALA A 243 -48.74 7.53 9.57
C ALA A 243 -48.88 7.55 8.03
N GLN A 244 -47.76 7.70 7.32
CA GLN A 244 -47.71 7.66 5.86
C GLN A 244 -46.93 6.42 5.40
N THR A 245 -47.53 5.59 4.54
CA THR A 245 -46.80 4.51 3.88
C THR A 245 -46.23 5.00 2.56
N VAL A 246 -44.94 4.83 2.36
CA VAL A 246 -44.18 5.46 1.28
C VAL A 246 -43.34 4.40 0.55
N GLY A 247 -43.67 4.13 -0.71
CA GLY A 247 -42.96 3.19 -1.58
C GLY A 247 -42.04 3.94 -2.55
N LEU A 248 -40.82 4.25 -2.12
CA LEU A 248 -39.86 5.05 -2.87
C LEU A 248 -38.60 4.27 -3.19
N ASN A 249 -37.97 4.63 -4.31
CA ASN A 249 -36.63 4.17 -4.62
C ASN A 249 -35.66 5.35 -4.47
N THR A 250 -34.76 5.27 -3.49
CA THR A 250 -33.74 6.30 -3.23
C THR A 250 -32.35 5.76 -3.56
N SER A 251 -31.52 6.60 -4.20
CA SER A 251 -30.18 6.22 -4.65
C SER A 251 -29.20 7.36 -4.42
N GLU A 252 -28.39 7.26 -3.37
CA GLU A 252 -27.29 8.18 -3.05
C GLU A 252 -25.95 7.53 -3.39
N THR A 253 -25.38 7.87 -4.55
CA THR A 253 -24.29 7.06 -5.13
C THR A 253 -23.10 7.86 -5.61
N GLY A 254 -21.88 7.49 -5.20
CA GLY A 254 -20.67 8.09 -5.76
C GLY A 254 -20.45 9.55 -5.39
N ASN A 255 -21.08 10.07 -4.33
CA ASN A 255 -20.82 11.43 -3.87
C ASN A 255 -19.48 11.49 -3.11
N SER A 256 -18.68 12.54 -3.34
CA SER A 256 -17.30 12.66 -2.84
C SER A 256 -17.07 13.98 -2.13
N LEU A 257 -16.63 13.93 -0.88
CA LEU A 257 -16.27 15.10 -0.07
C LEU A 257 -14.80 14.98 0.35
N GLY A 258 -13.87 15.70 -0.29
CA GLY A 258 -12.42 15.43 -0.16
C GLY A 258 -11.50 16.64 -0.06
N SER A 259 -10.45 16.58 0.77
CA SER A 259 -9.24 17.44 0.69
C SER A 259 -8.09 16.77 0.00
N THR A 260 -7.38 17.56 -0.81
CA THR A 260 -6.13 17.12 -1.41
C THR A 260 -5.08 18.21 -1.37
N PHE A 261 -3.97 17.93 -0.73
CA PHE A 261 -2.73 18.69 -0.86
C PHE A 261 -1.74 17.86 -1.68
N THR A 262 -1.10 18.50 -2.65
CA THR A 262 0.05 17.96 -3.36
C THR A 262 1.14 19.02 -3.39
N GLY A 263 2.38 18.64 -3.07
CA GLY A 263 3.53 19.54 -3.12
C GLY A 263 3.89 19.93 -4.56
N ASN A 264 5.16 19.82 -4.93
CA ASN A 264 5.54 20.00 -6.32
C ASN A 264 5.08 18.80 -7.16
N THR A 265 4.49 19.07 -8.32
CA THR A 265 4.13 18.06 -9.31
C THR A 265 4.77 18.33 -10.66
N ALA A 266 5.41 17.33 -11.25
CA ALA A 266 6.08 17.46 -12.54
C ALA A 266 5.86 16.22 -13.40
N SER A 267 5.52 16.41 -14.67
CA SER A 267 5.59 15.35 -15.68
C SER A 267 6.44 15.83 -16.84
N ASN A 268 7.57 15.17 -17.03
CA ASN A 268 8.50 15.51 -18.10
C ASN A 268 8.61 14.35 -19.08
N GLY A 269 8.52 14.60 -20.37
CA GLY A 269 8.54 13.53 -21.34
C GLY A 269 9.25 13.86 -22.63
N ILE A 270 9.88 12.84 -23.20
CA ILE A 270 10.31 12.82 -24.59
C ILE A 270 9.57 11.67 -25.27
N ASN A 271 8.76 11.98 -26.29
CA ASN A 271 7.99 10.99 -27.05
C ASN A 271 8.34 11.05 -28.54
N ILE A 272 9.22 10.15 -28.98
CA ILE A 272 9.62 10.04 -30.37
C ILE A 272 8.77 8.96 -31.05
N VAL A 273 7.98 9.36 -32.05
CA VAL A 273 7.11 8.44 -32.79
C VAL A 273 7.70 8.08 -34.16
N SER A 274 7.52 6.82 -34.58
CA SER A 274 7.83 6.38 -35.94
C SER A 274 6.87 7.02 -36.95
N THR A 275 7.35 7.34 -38.15
CA THR A 275 6.48 7.75 -39.26
C THR A 275 5.78 6.53 -39.84
N ASN A 276 4.48 6.39 -39.55
CA ASN A 276 3.48 5.55 -40.25
C ASN A 276 4.02 4.35 -41.06
N GLY A 277 4.30 3.22 -40.39
CA GLY A 277 4.27 1.90 -41.03
C GLY A 277 5.34 1.61 -42.09
N VAL A 278 6.42 2.39 -42.19
CA VAL A 278 7.51 2.11 -43.14
C VAL A 278 8.54 1.20 -42.46
N THR A 279 8.45 -0.11 -42.72
CA THR A 279 9.34 -1.14 -42.17
C THR A 279 10.74 -1.17 -42.83
N THR A 280 10.95 -0.45 -43.93
CA THR A 280 12.24 -0.36 -44.63
C THR A 280 12.82 1.06 -44.53
N GLY A 281 13.90 1.24 -43.76
CA GLY A 281 14.56 2.54 -43.61
C GLY A 281 14.05 3.39 -42.43
N GLN A 282 13.54 2.77 -41.36
CA GLN A 282 13.18 3.47 -40.12
C GLN A 282 14.30 4.43 -39.72
N GLY A 283 13.96 5.72 -39.53
CA GLY A 283 14.91 6.75 -39.14
C GLY A 283 15.74 6.30 -37.94
N ALA A 284 17.02 6.67 -37.93
CA ALA A 284 17.90 6.41 -36.81
C ALA A 284 18.11 7.72 -36.04
N LEU A 285 17.95 7.67 -34.72
CA LEU A 285 18.44 8.70 -33.83
C LEU A 285 19.93 8.42 -33.59
N ASN A 286 20.77 9.32 -34.07
CA ASN A 286 22.18 9.42 -33.66
C ASN A 286 22.30 10.61 -32.70
N GLY A 287 22.14 10.32 -31.41
CA GLY A 287 22.17 11.30 -30.34
C GLY A 287 21.56 10.80 -29.03
N SER A 288 21.44 11.69 -28.06
CA SER A 288 20.99 11.43 -26.69
C SER A 288 19.71 12.17 -26.31
N LEU A 289 18.93 11.54 -25.44
CA LEU A 289 17.67 12.02 -24.89
C LEU A 289 17.80 12.09 -23.37
N VAL A 290 17.54 13.26 -22.80
CA VAL A 290 17.68 13.49 -21.35
C VAL A 290 16.40 14.09 -20.79
N VAL A 291 15.85 13.42 -19.78
CA VAL A 291 14.78 13.94 -18.93
C VAL A 291 15.33 14.15 -17.52
N ALA A 292 15.26 15.36 -16.99
CA ALA A 292 15.71 15.67 -15.64
C ALA A 292 14.64 16.39 -14.82
N ASN A 293 14.33 15.90 -13.63
CA ASN A 293 13.36 16.51 -12.73
C ASN A 293 13.96 16.74 -11.35
N VAL A 294 13.84 17.96 -10.85
CA VAL A 294 14.21 18.31 -9.47
C VAL A 294 13.00 18.95 -8.79
N GLN A 295 12.62 18.40 -7.64
CA GLN A 295 11.55 18.92 -6.82
C GLN A 295 12.00 19.00 -5.37
N SER A 296 11.83 20.17 -4.74
CA SER A 296 12.26 20.41 -3.37
C SER A 296 11.17 21.11 -2.58
N ASN A 297 10.83 20.55 -1.41
CA ASN A 297 10.04 21.22 -0.39
C ASN A 297 10.92 21.43 0.84
N ALA A 298 11.11 22.69 1.21
CA ALA A 298 11.74 23.09 2.46
C ALA A 298 10.99 24.28 3.06
N PRO A 299 9.67 24.14 3.33
CA PRO A 299 8.89 25.22 3.91
C PRO A 299 9.26 25.45 5.37
N THR A 300 8.91 26.63 5.89
CA THR A 300 9.04 26.92 7.33
C THR A 300 7.84 26.45 8.17
N GLY A 301 6.82 25.86 7.53
CA GLY A 301 5.63 25.28 8.15
C GLY A 301 5.19 23.97 7.46
N GLY A 302 4.26 23.23 8.06
CA GLY A 302 3.80 21.95 7.52
C GLY A 302 2.89 22.06 6.30
N PHE A 303 2.70 20.93 5.62
CA PHE A 303 1.69 20.73 4.60
C PHE A 303 0.57 19.84 5.11
N SER A 304 -0.68 20.24 4.88
CA SER A 304 -1.80 19.46 5.40
C SER A 304 -3.02 19.39 4.51
N ALA A 305 -3.76 18.29 4.68
CA ALA A 305 -5.10 18.09 4.18
C ALA A 305 -6.02 17.72 5.36
N SER A 306 -7.14 18.41 5.52
CA SER A 306 -8.07 18.14 6.62
C SER A 306 -9.53 18.14 6.22
N ASN A 307 -10.31 17.26 6.84
CA ASN A 307 -11.73 17.10 6.62
C ASN A 307 -12.43 16.80 7.96
N THR A 308 -13.31 17.69 8.39
CA THR A 308 -13.92 17.67 9.73
C THR A 308 -15.44 17.81 9.65
N GLY A 309 -16.17 16.81 10.15
CA GLY A 309 -17.63 16.88 10.28
C GLY A 309 -18.41 16.81 8.96
N SER A 310 -17.76 16.43 7.85
CA SER A 310 -18.46 16.19 6.57
C SER A 310 -19.49 15.09 6.69
N ALA A 311 -20.59 15.22 5.95
CA ALA A 311 -21.65 14.22 5.94
C ALA A 311 -22.14 13.86 4.53
N VAL A 312 -22.38 12.58 4.31
CA VAL A 312 -23.20 12.04 3.22
C VAL A 312 -24.40 11.37 3.88
N GLN A 313 -25.61 11.85 3.61
CA GLN A 313 -26.78 11.47 4.38
C GLN A 313 -27.98 11.16 3.50
N THR A 314 -28.54 9.98 3.69
CA THR A 314 -29.89 9.63 3.27
C THR A 314 -30.81 9.64 4.49
N ALA A 315 -31.84 10.48 4.50
CA ALA A 315 -32.78 10.61 5.61
C ALA A 315 -34.22 10.51 5.13
N ILE A 316 -34.96 9.47 5.56
CA ILE A 316 -36.39 9.26 5.28
C ILE A 316 -37.13 9.25 6.62
N VAL A 317 -37.61 10.42 7.03
CA VAL A 317 -38.06 10.69 8.41
C VAL A 317 -39.39 11.43 8.44
N GLY A 318 -40.29 11.01 9.32
CA GLY A 318 -41.57 11.65 9.58
C GLY A 318 -41.51 12.67 10.73
N GLY A 319 -42.43 13.63 10.71
CA GLY A 319 -42.65 14.54 11.82
C GLY A 319 -43.38 13.89 12.99
N THR A 320 -43.35 14.54 14.15
CA THR A 320 -44.03 14.10 15.37
C THR A 320 -45.54 13.90 15.13
N GLY A 321 -46.03 12.67 15.21
CA GLY A 321 -47.44 12.32 14.93
C GLY A 321 -47.75 11.96 13.46
N ALA A 322 -46.74 11.94 12.58
CA ALA A 322 -46.87 11.47 11.20
C ALA A 322 -45.63 10.67 10.74
N PRO A 323 -45.38 9.49 11.36
CA PRO A 323 -44.26 8.62 11.02
C PRO A 323 -44.33 8.16 9.56
N ILE A 324 -43.17 7.93 8.94
CA ILE A 324 -43.08 7.32 7.61
C ILE A 324 -42.84 5.81 7.79
N ASN A 325 -43.71 4.99 7.20
CA ASN A 325 -43.46 3.58 6.98
C ASN A 325 -42.97 3.36 5.54
N PHE A 326 -41.67 3.11 5.39
CA PHE A 326 -41.00 2.91 4.12
C PHE A 326 -41.14 1.47 3.63
N THR A 327 -41.51 1.29 2.36
CA THR A 327 -41.76 -0.03 1.74
C THR A 327 -40.94 -0.25 0.46
N GLY A 328 -40.10 0.72 0.09
CA GLY A 328 -39.32 0.68 -1.15
C GLY A 328 -37.88 0.27 -0.94
N THR A 329 -36.98 0.78 -1.79
CA THR A 329 -35.55 0.46 -1.77
C THR A 329 -34.72 1.72 -1.53
N SER A 330 -33.81 1.70 -0.56
CA SER A 330 -32.84 2.77 -0.34
C SER A 330 -31.42 2.24 -0.51
N THR A 331 -30.66 2.87 -1.40
CA THR A 331 -29.27 2.50 -1.68
C THR A 331 -28.34 3.69 -1.48
N GLN A 332 -27.37 3.56 -0.58
CA GLN A 332 -26.27 4.48 -0.36
C GLN A 332 -24.95 3.75 -0.67
N THR A 333 -24.35 4.02 -1.83
CA THR A 333 -23.16 3.27 -2.26
C THR A 333 -22.08 4.05 -2.98
N GLY A 334 -20.82 3.67 -2.78
CA GLY A 334 -19.68 4.29 -3.47
C GLY A 334 -19.40 5.73 -3.03
N ASN A 335 -20.01 6.21 -1.94
CA ASN A 335 -19.76 7.54 -1.44
C ASN A 335 -18.43 7.59 -0.69
N SER A 336 -17.72 8.72 -0.80
CA SER A 336 -16.41 8.90 -0.20
C SER A 336 -16.28 10.18 0.59
N ILE A 337 -15.62 10.11 1.75
CA ILE A 337 -15.14 11.26 2.51
C ILE A 337 -13.63 11.08 2.66
N SER A 338 -12.83 12.07 2.25
CA SER A 338 -11.38 11.90 2.20
C SER A 338 -10.56 13.11 2.62
N ALA A 339 -9.32 12.84 3.03
CA ALA A 339 -8.24 13.81 3.17
C ALA A 339 -6.94 13.16 2.66
N SER A 340 -6.14 13.90 1.88
CA SER A 340 -4.89 13.39 1.35
C SER A 340 -3.82 14.47 1.23
N ALA A 341 -2.64 14.23 1.77
CA ALA A 341 -1.47 15.09 1.63
C ALA A 341 -0.32 14.30 0.98
N THR A 342 0.20 14.80 -0.13
CA THR A 342 1.37 14.25 -0.81
C THR A 342 2.48 15.29 -0.88
N GLY A 343 3.72 14.90 -0.61
CA GLY A 343 4.92 15.72 -0.80
C GLY A 343 5.19 16.01 -2.28
N ASN A 344 6.43 15.80 -2.74
CA ASN A 344 6.72 15.91 -4.18
C ASN A 344 6.13 14.70 -4.93
N SER A 345 5.62 14.94 -6.14
CA SER A 345 5.03 13.91 -6.98
C SER A 345 5.45 14.06 -8.44
N THR A 346 5.71 12.97 -9.14
CA THR A 346 5.71 12.97 -10.61
C THR A 346 4.47 12.27 -11.21
N GLY A 347 3.57 11.76 -10.37
CA GLY A 347 2.47 10.89 -10.79
C GLY A 347 2.77 9.40 -10.54
N THR A 348 1.88 8.52 -11.02
CA THR A 348 1.93 7.06 -10.79
C THR A 348 1.66 6.29 -12.09
N GLY A 349 2.57 5.37 -12.47
CA GLY A 349 2.38 4.44 -13.59
C GLY A 349 3.16 4.74 -14.89
N VAL A 350 3.15 3.79 -15.82
CA VAL A 350 3.88 3.83 -17.10
C VAL A 350 3.27 4.89 -18.02
N GLY A 351 4.09 5.82 -18.54
CA GLY A 351 3.63 6.97 -19.33
C GLY A 351 3.13 8.16 -18.49
N SER A 352 3.24 8.08 -17.17
CA SER A 352 3.12 9.21 -16.25
C SER A 352 4.49 9.52 -15.62
N GLY A 353 4.68 10.75 -15.12
CA GLY A 353 5.96 11.16 -14.53
C GLY A 353 7.04 11.50 -15.54
N ASN A 354 8.25 11.01 -15.30
CA ASN A 354 9.40 11.29 -16.16
C ASN A 354 9.63 10.15 -17.14
N PHE A 355 9.47 10.38 -18.44
CA PHE A 355 9.52 9.30 -19.41
C PHE A 355 10.27 9.61 -20.70
N ILE A 356 10.91 8.58 -21.26
CA ILE A 356 11.40 8.56 -22.63
C ILE A 356 10.68 7.43 -23.37
N THR A 357 9.98 7.75 -24.45
CA THR A 357 9.43 6.78 -25.40
C THR A 357 10.19 6.87 -26.72
N LEU A 358 10.81 5.76 -27.11
CA LEU A 358 11.63 5.65 -28.32
C LEU A 358 10.90 4.82 -29.39
N GLY A 359 10.44 5.47 -30.45
CA GLY A 359 9.82 4.81 -31.61
C GLY A 359 10.70 4.71 -32.86
N VAL A 360 11.98 5.01 -32.75
CA VAL A 360 12.95 4.97 -33.87
C VAL A 360 14.19 4.20 -33.45
N ASN A 361 14.99 3.71 -34.40
CA ASN A 361 16.22 3.01 -34.06
C ASN A 361 17.20 3.95 -33.34
N LEU A 362 17.93 3.45 -32.35
CA LEU A 362 19.03 4.17 -31.72
C LEU A 362 20.35 3.61 -32.24
N THR A 363 21.21 4.45 -32.78
CA THR A 363 22.55 4.03 -33.27
C THR A 363 23.68 4.41 -32.31
N GLY A 364 23.37 5.17 -31.26
CA GLY A 364 24.33 5.68 -30.28
C GLY A 364 25.24 6.76 -30.88
N VAL A 365 25.89 7.55 -30.03
CA VAL A 365 26.90 8.52 -30.50
C VAL A 365 28.17 7.77 -30.91
N THR A 366 28.51 7.78 -32.21
CA THR A 366 29.68 7.07 -32.76
C THR A 366 31.03 7.73 -32.43
N ALA A 367 31.02 8.90 -31.80
CA ALA A 367 32.20 9.66 -31.41
C ALA A 367 31.85 10.60 -30.24
N LEU A 368 32.60 10.50 -29.13
CA LEU A 368 32.56 11.29 -27.88
C LEU A 368 31.82 10.63 -26.69
N ALA A 369 32.30 10.97 -25.49
CA ALA A 369 31.90 10.40 -24.21
C ALA A 369 30.37 10.45 -24.01
N PRO A 370 29.76 9.39 -23.46
CA PRO A 370 28.32 9.38 -23.16
C PRO A 370 27.92 10.55 -22.27
N ASP A 371 26.70 11.06 -22.49
CA ASP A 371 26.19 12.23 -21.78
C ASP A 371 26.02 11.95 -20.29
N THR A 372 26.26 12.96 -19.45
CA THR A 372 26.16 12.82 -17.99
C THR A 372 25.02 13.68 -17.46
N VAL A 373 24.17 13.08 -16.63
CA VAL A 373 23.21 13.79 -15.79
C VAL A 373 23.64 13.65 -14.34
N THR A 374 23.77 14.78 -13.67
CA THR A 374 23.91 14.83 -12.22
C THR A 374 22.62 15.39 -11.62
N THR A 375 21.92 14.59 -10.83
CA THR A 375 20.69 15.00 -10.14
C THR A 375 20.99 15.36 -8.68
N GLY A 376 20.68 16.60 -8.28
CA GLY A 376 20.84 17.08 -6.90
C GLY A 376 22.22 17.70 -6.61
N THR A 377 22.32 18.43 -5.50
CA THR A 377 23.58 19.08 -5.06
C THR A 377 24.29 18.27 -3.98
N THR A 378 23.56 17.72 -3.00
CA THR A 378 24.04 16.76 -1.99
C THR A 378 22.84 16.15 -1.24
N PRO A 379 22.66 14.80 -1.18
CA PRO A 379 23.30 13.80 -2.03
C PRO A 379 23.04 14.04 -3.52
N SER A 380 23.88 13.50 -4.40
CA SER A 380 23.74 13.61 -5.86
C SER A 380 23.93 12.26 -6.53
N ILE A 381 23.16 11.94 -7.57
CA ILE A 381 23.41 10.75 -8.40
C ILE A 381 23.91 11.23 -9.76
N ALA A 382 25.05 10.70 -10.19
CA ALA A 382 25.55 10.88 -11.55
C ALA A 382 25.27 9.60 -12.35
N GLN A 383 24.65 9.76 -13.52
CA GLN A 383 24.42 8.69 -14.47
C GLN A 383 24.92 9.13 -15.84
N THR A 384 25.35 8.15 -16.62
CA THR A 384 25.92 8.38 -17.94
C THR A 384 25.23 7.49 -18.97
N GLY A 385 24.73 8.07 -20.06
CA GLY A 385 24.06 7.29 -21.10
C GLY A 385 23.59 8.08 -22.32
N ASP A 386 22.97 7.38 -23.28
CA ASP A 386 22.31 7.99 -24.44
C ASP A 386 20.84 8.30 -24.13
N LEU A 387 20.17 7.44 -23.35
CA LEU A 387 18.82 7.66 -22.84
C LEU A 387 18.90 7.83 -21.33
N ILE A 388 18.63 9.03 -20.82
CA ILE A 388 18.78 9.32 -19.39
C ILE A 388 17.49 9.88 -18.81
N VAL A 389 17.01 9.28 -17.72
CA VAL A 389 15.95 9.83 -16.87
C VAL A 389 16.48 10.03 -15.46
N GLY A 390 16.66 11.29 -15.05
CA GLY A 390 17.09 11.68 -13.71
C GLY A 390 15.96 12.32 -12.92
N ASN A 391 15.66 11.80 -11.74
CA ASN A 391 14.66 12.36 -10.83
C ASN A 391 15.25 12.57 -9.43
N HIS A 392 15.11 13.78 -8.90
CA HIS A 392 15.48 14.12 -7.54
C HIS A 392 14.32 14.80 -6.83
N GLN A 393 13.85 14.19 -5.74
CA GLN A 393 12.80 14.74 -4.89
C GLN A 393 13.31 14.85 -3.46
N SER A 394 13.10 16.01 -2.83
CA SER A 394 13.52 16.25 -1.47
C SER A 394 12.42 16.95 -0.66
N ASN A 395 12.15 16.41 0.53
CA ASN A 395 11.35 17.05 1.58
C ASN A 395 12.26 17.23 2.80
N SER A 396 12.50 18.48 3.19
CA SER A 396 13.39 18.82 4.30
C SER A 396 12.64 19.71 5.30
N GLY A 397 12.58 19.30 6.56
CA GLY A 397 11.84 20.01 7.61
C GLY A 397 10.32 20.05 7.38
N LEU A 398 9.79 19.13 6.57
CA LEU A 398 8.40 19.13 6.15
C LEU A 398 7.59 18.11 6.95
N THR A 399 6.59 18.57 7.69
CA THR A 399 5.53 17.70 8.21
C THR A 399 4.39 17.61 7.21
N LEU A 400 4.06 16.40 6.77
CA LEU A 400 2.88 16.08 5.97
C LEU A 400 1.80 15.49 6.88
N ALA A 401 0.63 16.13 6.92
CA ALA A 401 -0.47 15.71 7.77
C ALA A 401 -1.77 15.57 6.98
N SER A 402 -2.43 14.43 7.13
CA SER A 402 -3.80 14.20 6.67
C SER A 402 -4.70 13.85 7.84
N SER A 403 -5.76 14.61 8.06
CA SER A 403 -6.69 14.38 9.18
C SER A 403 -8.13 14.32 8.71
N LEU A 404 -8.84 13.25 9.08
CA LEU A 404 -10.26 13.07 8.84
C LEU A 404 -10.94 12.75 10.17
N THR A 405 -11.76 13.68 10.65
CA THR A 405 -12.40 13.60 11.98
C THR A 405 -13.89 13.84 11.89
N GLY A 406 -14.70 12.91 12.40
CA GLY A 406 -16.16 13.09 12.46
C GLY A 406 -16.85 13.06 11.10
N GLY A 407 -16.24 12.44 10.09
CA GLY A 407 -16.87 12.16 8.81
C GLY A 407 -17.99 11.14 8.97
N GLN A 408 -19.15 11.41 8.37
CA GLN A 408 -20.37 10.63 8.56
C GLN A 408 -20.98 10.21 7.22
N ILE A 409 -21.18 8.91 7.01
CA ILE A 409 -21.98 8.38 5.90
C ILE A 409 -23.16 7.67 6.54
N THR A 410 -24.34 8.27 6.47
CA THR A 410 -25.49 7.84 7.29
C THR A 410 -26.72 7.59 6.43
N THR A 411 -27.41 6.50 6.71
CA THR A 411 -28.77 6.23 6.22
C THR A 411 -29.70 6.11 7.42
N VAL A 412 -30.75 6.91 7.48
CA VAL A 412 -31.75 6.88 8.56
C VAL A 412 -33.14 6.79 7.95
N ILE A 413 -33.91 5.78 8.35
CA ILE A 413 -35.28 5.54 7.89
C ILE A 413 -36.17 5.26 9.11
N ASP A 414 -37.27 5.99 9.28
CA ASP A 414 -38.08 5.96 10.51
C ASP A 414 -38.83 4.66 10.79
N GLY A 415 -39.40 4.01 9.79
CA GLY A 415 -40.13 2.76 9.91
C GLY A 415 -40.04 2.01 8.59
N THR A 416 -39.99 0.68 8.63
CA THR A 416 -39.81 -0.12 7.41
C THR A 416 -40.67 -1.37 7.42
N THR A 417 -41.39 -1.62 6.33
CA THR A 417 -42.16 -2.85 6.11
C THR A 417 -41.79 -3.44 4.76
N GLY A 418 -41.18 -4.63 4.72
CA GLY A 418 -40.76 -5.28 3.48
C GLY A 418 -39.73 -4.47 2.66
N ALA A 419 -39.05 -3.50 3.28
CA ALA A 419 -38.15 -2.59 2.60
C ALA A 419 -36.76 -3.21 2.40
N THR A 420 -36.01 -2.67 1.45
CA THR A 420 -34.58 -2.98 1.29
C THR A 420 -33.74 -1.73 1.55
N VAL A 421 -32.78 -1.83 2.46
CA VAL A 421 -31.83 -0.76 2.78
C VAL A 421 -30.42 -1.29 2.53
N THR A 422 -29.63 -0.58 1.74
CA THR A 422 -28.28 -0.98 1.39
C THR A 422 -27.33 0.19 1.57
N THR A 423 -26.37 0.04 2.47
CA THR A 423 -25.25 0.98 2.68
C THR A 423 -23.96 0.24 2.36
N ALA A 424 -23.45 0.38 1.14
CA ALA A 424 -22.40 -0.48 0.64
C ALA A 424 -21.25 0.23 -0.07
N ASN A 425 -20.03 -0.29 0.01
CA ASN A 425 -18.87 0.25 -0.73
C ASN A 425 -18.61 1.74 -0.46
N ASN A 426 -18.98 2.25 0.71
CA ASN A 426 -18.67 3.63 1.09
C ASN A 426 -17.31 3.68 1.78
N SER A 427 -16.56 4.77 1.60
CA SER A 427 -15.19 4.87 2.10
C SER A 427 -14.94 6.17 2.86
N VAL A 428 -14.26 6.07 4.00
CA VAL A 428 -13.73 7.22 4.74
C VAL A 428 -12.22 7.08 4.88
N SER A 429 -11.42 7.93 4.22
CA SER A 429 -9.98 7.70 4.08
C SER A 429 -9.11 8.92 4.37
N SER A 430 -8.04 8.74 5.13
CA SER A 430 -6.97 9.72 5.32
C SER A 430 -5.64 9.19 4.78
N ALA A 431 -4.87 10.00 4.06
CA ALA A 431 -3.59 9.57 3.47
C ALA A 431 -2.50 10.64 3.55
N ALA A 432 -1.33 10.33 4.10
CA ALA A 432 -0.15 11.18 4.07
C ALA A 432 1.00 10.42 3.41
N GLN A 433 1.48 10.88 2.27
CA GLN A 433 2.59 10.26 1.54
C GLN A 433 3.69 11.28 1.32
N GLY A 434 4.92 10.90 1.58
CA GLY A 434 6.11 11.70 1.29
C GLY A 434 6.34 11.95 -0.20
N ASN A 435 7.52 11.57 -0.71
CA ASN A 435 7.80 11.70 -2.14
C ASN A 435 7.22 10.53 -2.94
N THR A 436 6.61 10.81 -4.08
CA THR A 436 6.11 9.80 -5.03
C THR A 436 6.73 10.02 -6.41
N ALA A 437 7.32 8.98 -7.00
CA ALA A 437 7.92 9.07 -8.32
C ALA A 437 7.51 7.91 -9.24
N ALA A 438 7.19 8.25 -10.48
CA ALA A 438 7.14 7.33 -11.60
C ALA A 438 8.16 7.78 -12.66
N ASN A 439 9.03 6.87 -13.08
CA ASN A 439 10.05 7.14 -14.10
C ASN A 439 10.15 5.95 -15.08
N GLY A 440 10.41 6.22 -16.36
CA GLY A 440 10.73 5.13 -17.26
C GLY A 440 11.32 5.45 -18.63
N ILE A 441 11.90 4.43 -19.24
CA ILE A 441 12.45 4.45 -20.60
C ILE A 441 11.85 3.26 -21.34
N VAL A 442 11.13 3.51 -22.43
CA VAL A 442 10.39 2.47 -23.15
C VAL A 442 10.58 2.58 -24.67
N SER A 443 10.71 1.46 -25.37
CA SER A 443 10.63 1.42 -26.83
C SER A 443 9.18 1.20 -27.31
N SER A 444 8.73 1.94 -28.33
CA SER A 444 7.41 1.71 -28.92
C SER A 444 7.46 0.57 -29.95
N GLY A 445 6.96 -0.60 -29.56
CA GLY A 445 7.04 -1.81 -30.38
C GLY A 445 8.46 -2.37 -30.48
N THR A 446 8.65 -3.37 -31.34
CA THR A 446 9.97 -3.97 -31.58
C THR A 446 10.71 -3.15 -32.64
N LEU A 447 11.75 -2.43 -32.21
CA LEU A 447 12.63 -1.69 -33.12
C LEU A 447 13.59 -2.63 -33.87
N ASN A 448 14.28 -2.16 -34.91
CA ASN A 448 15.28 -3.01 -35.57
C ASN A 448 16.55 -3.07 -34.74
N ASN A 449 17.01 -1.92 -34.24
CA ASN A 449 18.24 -1.83 -33.46
C ASN A 449 18.14 -0.74 -32.38
N ILE A 450 18.64 -1.07 -31.19
CA ILE A 450 18.94 -0.12 -30.13
C ILE A 450 20.41 -0.33 -29.77
N SER A 451 21.28 0.59 -30.17
CA SER A 451 22.69 0.62 -29.76
C SER A 451 22.94 1.88 -28.98
N GLY A 452 23.24 1.75 -27.69
CA GLY A 452 23.42 2.87 -26.78
C GLY A 452 23.19 2.50 -25.33
N LEU A 453 23.55 3.43 -24.44
CA LEU A 453 23.40 3.28 -22.99
C LEU A 453 22.05 3.84 -22.52
N ALA A 454 21.38 3.16 -21.60
CA ALA A 454 20.16 3.65 -20.95
C ALA A 454 20.37 3.74 -19.44
N ALA A 455 20.06 4.88 -18.83
CA ALA A 455 20.26 5.10 -17.41
C ALA A 455 19.08 5.83 -16.77
N LEU A 456 18.55 5.25 -15.70
CA LEU A 456 17.53 5.85 -14.87
C LEU A 456 18.10 6.07 -13.47
N ALA A 457 18.08 7.31 -12.99
CA ALA A 457 18.43 7.67 -11.63
C ALA A 457 17.22 8.24 -10.91
N ASN A 458 16.94 7.72 -9.72
CA ASN A 458 15.94 8.25 -8.83
C ASN A 458 16.52 8.43 -7.44
N LEU A 459 16.53 9.67 -6.94
CA LEU A 459 16.93 10.02 -5.58
C LEU A 459 15.75 10.66 -4.84
N GLN A 460 15.27 10.04 -3.78
CA GLN A 460 14.22 10.60 -2.93
C GLN A 460 14.72 10.74 -1.49
N THR A 461 14.57 11.93 -0.92
CA THR A 461 14.98 12.23 0.46
C THR A 461 13.84 12.85 1.25
N GLN A 462 13.65 12.36 2.48
CA GLN A 462 12.76 12.95 3.49
C GLN A 462 13.47 13.04 4.83
N THR A 463 13.59 14.25 5.37
CA THR A 463 14.29 14.49 6.64
C THR A 463 13.68 15.64 7.44
N GLY A 464 13.75 15.54 8.76
CA GLY A 464 13.42 16.62 9.69
C GLY A 464 11.92 16.88 9.88
N GLY A 465 11.06 15.95 9.48
CA GLY A 465 9.60 16.05 9.53
C GLY A 465 8.89 14.77 9.97
N SER A 466 7.65 14.60 9.49
CA SER A 466 6.81 13.42 9.77
C SER A 466 5.65 13.33 8.78
N ASP A 467 5.31 12.12 8.35
CA ASP A 467 4.14 11.78 7.54
C ASP A 467 3.06 11.18 8.44
N THR A 468 1.96 11.89 8.68
CA THR A 468 0.90 11.45 9.61
C THR A 468 -0.48 11.42 8.95
N ALA A 469 -1.16 10.28 9.03
CA ALA A 469 -2.54 10.12 8.60
C ALA A 469 -3.43 9.69 9.76
N THR A 470 -4.51 10.43 10.00
CA THR A 470 -5.46 10.17 11.09
C THR A 470 -6.88 10.09 10.56
N SER A 471 -7.56 9.00 10.88
CA SER A 471 -8.99 8.78 10.67
C SER A 471 -9.62 8.50 12.04
N SER A 472 -10.30 9.50 12.61
CA SER A 472 -10.88 9.40 13.95
C SER A 472 -12.37 9.71 14.01
N THR A 473 -13.09 9.04 14.91
CA THR A 473 -14.50 9.32 15.24
C THR A 473 -15.40 9.35 14.00
N ASN A 474 -15.08 8.58 12.96
CA ASN A 474 -15.86 8.53 11.73
C ASN A 474 -16.95 7.46 11.83
N ALA A 475 -18.04 7.63 11.09
CA ALA A 475 -19.18 6.74 11.18
C ALA A 475 -19.74 6.41 9.79
N ILE A 476 -19.94 5.13 9.51
CA ILE A 476 -20.74 4.64 8.39
C ILE A 476 -21.91 3.87 9.00
N THR A 477 -23.11 4.45 8.98
CA THR A 477 -24.26 3.90 9.69
C THR A 477 -25.49 3.74 8.82
N ALA A 478 -26.25 2.68 9.08
CA ALA A 478 -27.57 2.46 8.51
C ALA A 478 -28.56 2.12 9.65
N THR A 479 -29.57 2.96 9.83
CA THR A 479 -30.61 2.77 10.83
C THR A 479 -31.96 2.65 10.13
N ALA A 480 -32.63 1.51 10.32
CA ALA A 480 -34.03 1.34 10.01
C ALA A 480 -34.84 1.30 11.30
N GLY A 481 -35.94 2.04 11.30
CA GLY A 481 -36.83 2.16 12.43
C GLY A 481 -36.46 3.28 13.41
N ASN A 482 -37.41 3.65 14.27
CA ASN A 482 -37.28 4.73 15.24
C ASN A 482 -37.76 4.26 16.61
N ALA A 483 -36.84 4.24 17.58
CA ALA A 483 -37.11 3.77 18.95
C ALA A 483 -38.20 4.55 19.70
N THR A 484 -38.58 5.75 19.22
CA THR A 484 -39.58 6.62 19.86
C THR A 484 -40.94 6.60 19.17
N LEU A 485 -41.05 5.98 18.00
CA LEU A 485 -42.27 5.95 17.20
C LEU A 485 -42.96 4.59 17.34
N ALA A 486 -44.29 4.60 17.17
CA ALA A 486 -45.10 3.38 17.24
C ALA A 486 -44.81 2.44 16.05
N GLU A 487 -44.33 2.96 14.93
CA GLU A 487 -43.98 2.15 13.76
C GLU A 487 -42.68 1.38 14.00
N GLY A 488 -42.69 0.09 13.67
CA GLY A 488 -41.57 -0.82 13.85
C GLY A 488 -40.77 -1.09 12.57
N VAL A 489 -39.89 -2.09 12.66
CA VAL A 489 -39.22 -2.73 11.52
C VAL A 489 -39.88 -4.09 11.33
N SER A 490 -40.33 -4.40 10.11
CA SER A 490 -40.94 -5.70 9.83
C SER A 490 -40.61 -6.22 8.44
N GLY A 491 -40.18 -7.49 8.35
CA GLY A 491 -39.91 -8.20 7.10
C GLY A 491 -38.89 -7.51 6.20
N SER A 492 -38.05 -6.62 6.74
CA SER A 492 -37.17 -5.75 5.97
C SER A 492 -35.76 -6.34 5.88
N THR A 493 -35.05 -6.01 4.79
CA THR A 493 -33.67 -6.43 4.58
C THR A 493 -32.74 -5.23 4.62
N MET A 494 -31.71 -5.32 5.44
CA MET A 494 -30.66 -4.34 5.57
C MET A 494 -29.30 -4.97 5.30
N ALA A 495 -28.50 -4.31 4.47
CA ALA A 495 -27.14 -4.71 4.16
C ALA A 495 -26.19 -3.52 4.38
N VAL A 496 -25.18 -3.72 5.22
CA VAL A 496 -24.06 -2.80 5.43
C VAL A 496 -22.79 -3.50 5.01
N SER A 497 -22.36 -3.33 3.76
CA SER A 497 -21.35 -4.23 3.18
C SER A 497 -20.24 -3.54 2.38
N GLY A 498 -19.01 -4.03 2.48
CA GLY A 498 -17.88 -3.49 1.70
C GLY A 498 -17.50 -2.06 2.09
N ASN A 499 -17.97 -1.55 3.23
CA ASN A 499 -17.61 -0.20 3.67
C ASN A 499 -16.22 -0.20 4.29
N SER A 500 -15.49 0.90 4.10
CA SER A 500 -14.12 1.03 4.58
C SER A 500 -13.86 2.33 5.33
N VAL A 501 -13.07 2.23 6.39
CA VAL A 501 -12.46 3.40 7.06
C VAL A 501 -10.95 3.19 7.11
N SER A 502 -10.16 4.12 6.58
CA SER A 502 -8.71 3.93 6.47
C SER A 502 -7.86 5.14 6.84
N ALA A 503 -6.65 4.85 7.34
CA ALA A 503 -5.56 5.79 7.49
C ALA A 503 -4.29 5.19 6.89
N THR A 504 -3.62 5.93 6.01
CA THR A 504 -2.39 5.47 5.33
C THR A 504 -1.30 6.52 5.43
N ALA A 505 -0.15 6.17 5.99
CA ALA A 505 1.00 7.07 6.11
C ALA A 505 2.26 6.43 5.51
N GLY A 506 2.92 7.09 4.58
CA GLY A 506 4.14 6.53 4.00
C GLY A 506 5.19 7.57 3.66
N GLY A 507 6.45 7.14 3.64
CA GLY A 507 7.57 8.00 3.29
C GLY A 507 7.78 8.11 1.77
N ASN A 508 8.87 7.53 1.24
CA ASN A 508 9.12 7.58 -0.20
C ASN A 508 8.46 6.40 -0.93
N ASN A 509 7.86 6.68 -2.09
CA ASN A 509 7.30 5.69 -2.99
C ASN A 509 7.84 5.89 -4.41
N VAL A 510 8.31 4.82 -5.06
CA VAL A 510 8.85 4.89 -6.41
C VAL A 510 8.46 3.70 -7.28
N SER A 511 8.16 3.99 -8.54
CA SER A 511 8.08 3.02 -9.62
C SER A 511 9.03 3.41 -10.76
N ASN A 512 10.05 2.59 -11.01
CA ASN A 512 10.99 2.81 -12.12
C ASN A 512 10.91 1.64 -13.12
N SER A 513 10.90 1.97 -14.42
CA SER A 513 10.91 0.93 -15.45
C SER A 513 11.81 1.29 -16.63
N VAL A 514 12.73 0.41 -16.99
CA VAL A 514 13.42 0.41 -18.28
C VAL A 514 12.88 -0.80 -19.05
N ASN A 515 12.30 -0.58 -20.22
CA ASN A 515 11.70 -1.62 -21.05
C ASN A 515 12.06 -1.41 -22.52
N LEU A 516 13.13 -2.07 -22.98
CA LEU A 516 13.69 -1.89 -24.31
C LEU A 516 13.53 -3.16 -25.15
N ALA A 517 12.93 -3.04 -26.33
CA ALA A 517 12.70 -4.16 -27.24
C ALA A 517 13.13 -3.83 -28.67
N ALA A 518 14.02 -4.64 -29.22
CA ALA A 518 14.43 -4.55 -30.63
C ALA A 518 14.79 -5.93 -31.20
N SER A 519 15.07 -6.01 -32.51
CA SER A 519 15.69 -7.20 -33.08
C SER A 519 17.10 -7.38 -32.53
N ALA A 520 17.93 -6.35 -32.60
CA ALA A 520 19.23 -6.31 -31.95
C ALA A 520 19.25 -5.21 -30.88
N VAL A 521 19.66 -5.56 -29.66
CA VAL A 521 19.96 -4.58 -28.61
C VAL A 521 21.44 -4.68 -28.26
N SER A 522 22.12 -3.55 -28.26
CA SER A 522 23.49 -3.37 -27.83
C SER A 522 23.50 -2.28 -26.75
N ALA A 523 23.31 -2.70 -25.50
CA ALA A 523 23.35 -1.86 -24.31
C ALA A 523 24.81 -1.54 -23.93
N GLN A 524 25.55 -0.92 -24.85
CA GLN A 524 26.94 -0.53 -24.66
C GLN A 524 27.29 0.59 -25.63
N ALA A 525 28.32 1.37 -25.30
CA ALA A 525 28.85 2.37 -26.21
C ALA A 525 29.33 1.69 -27.52
N VAL A 526 29.09 2.35 -28.65
CA VAL A 526 29.46 1.82 -29.98
C VAL A 526 30.97 1.55 -30.04
N GLY A 527 31.34 0.30 -30.33
CA GLY A 527 32.75 -0.11 -30.43
C GLY A 527 33.46 -0.39 -29.09
N ALA A 528 32.79 -0.21 -27.96
CA ALA A 528 33.31 -0.65 -26.66
C ALA A 528 33.29 -2.18 -26.57
N THR A 529 34.21 -2.75 -25.79
CA THR A 529 34.15 -4.17 -25.41
C THR A 529 33.00 -4.37 -24.40
N PRO A 530 32.15 -5.40 -24.55
CA PRO A 530 31.13 -5.71 -23.56
C PRO A 530 31.75 -5.90 -22.16
N ALA A 531 31.17 -5.28 -21.14
CA ALA A 531 31.59 -5.40 -19.75
C ALA A 531 30.40 -5.76 -18.85
N PRO A 532 30.60 -6.54 -17.77
CA PRO A 532 29.55 -6.84 -16.83
C PRO A 532 29.04 -5.56 -16.16
N ALA A 533 27.78 -5.59 -15.70
CA ALA A 533 27.25 -4.56 -14.84
C ALA A 533 28.04 -4.56 -13.53
N SER A 534 28.46 -3.39 -13.06
CA SER A 534 29.14 -3.22 -11.77
C SER A 534 28.33 -2.31 -10.86
N LEU A 535 27.82 -2.88 -9.76
CA LEU A 535 26.92 -2.23 -8.82
C LEU A 535 27.68 -2.05 -7.51
N VAL A 536 27.71 -0.83 -6.98
CA VAL A 536 28.32 -0.51 -5.69
C VAL A 536 27.36 0.34 -4.89
N TYR A 537 26.91 -0.18 -3.75
CA TYR A 537 26.21 0.60 -2.74
C TYR A 537 27.19 1.01 -1.63
N ALA A 538 27.39 2.32 -1.47
CA ALA A 538 28.22 2.88 -0.40
C ALA A 538 27.37 3.65 0.61
N SER A 539 26.53 4.56 0.13
CA SER A 539 25.52 5.28 0.89
C SER A 539 24.53 5.96 -0.07
N PRO A 540 23.40 6.51 0.44
CA PRO A 540 22.55 7.38 -0.35
C PRO A 540 23.35 8.52 -1.00
N GLY A 541 23.27 8.65 -2.31
CA GLY A 541 23.99 9.64 -3.13
C GLY A 541 25.43 9.32 -3.48
N SER A 542 25.97 8.16 -3.12
CA SER A 542 27.36 7.78 -3.48
C SER A 542 27.45 6.44 -4.20
N SER A 543 26.30 5.82 -4.48
CA SER A 543 26.21 4.51 -5.12
C SER A 543 26.34 4.61 -6.64
N THR A 544 27.07 3.67 -7.23
CA THR A 544 27.32 3.60 -8.67
C THR A 544 26.67 2.36 -9.29
N ASN A 545 26.14 2.52 -10.50
CA ASN A 545 25.63 1.43 -11.32
C ASN A 545 26.18 1.62 -12.73
N ASN A 546 27.22 0.85 -13.06
CA ASN A 546 27.86 0.89 -14.36
C ASN A 546 27.37 -0.30 -15.19
N ALA A 547 26.20 -0.15 -15.80
CA ALA A 547 25.59 -1.12 -16.69
C ALA A 547 25.17 -0.46 -18.00
N GLY A 548 24.96 -1.30 -19.02
CA GLY A 548 24.43 -0.88 -20.32
C GLY A 548 23.04 -0.27 -20.26
N ALA A 549 22.13 -1.00 -19.61
CA ALA A 549 20.86 -0.51 -19.11
C ALA A 549 20.92 -0.50 -17.58
N ALA A 550 20.69 0.66 -16.96
CA ALA A 550 20.92 0.87 -15.54
C ALA A 550 19.73 1.53 -14.86
N ILE A 551 19.28 0.97 -13.74
CA ILE A 551 18.39 1.64 -12.78
C ILE A 551 19.17 1.86 -11.48
N ASN A 552 19.28 3.10 -11.03
CA ASN A 552 19.88 3.49 -9.76
C ASN A 552 18.83 4.22 -8.92
N ASN A 553 18.17 3.48 -8.03
CA ASN A 553 17.12 3.99 -7.17
C ASN A 553 17.62 4.10 -5.73
N GLN A 554 17.58 5.29 -5.15
CA GLN A 554 18.02 5.56 -3.79
C GLN A 554 16.95 6.35 -3.03
N GLN A 555 16.44 5.76 -1.95
CA GLN A 555 15.42 6.35 -1.10
C GLN A 555 15.95 6.49 0.32
N THR A 556 15.81 7.67 0.91
CA THR A 556 16.09 7.91 2.33
C THR A 556 14.88 8.54 2.99
N ASN A 557 14.34 7.87 4.01
CA ASN A 557 13.27 8.39 4.86
C ASN A 557 13.73 8.41 6.31
N ALA A 558 14.06 9.61 6.80
CA ALA A 558 14.35 9.82 8.21
C ALA A 558 13.13 10.29 9.01
N ASP A 559 12.01 10.53 8.34
CA ASP A 559 10.77 11.02 8.93
C ASP A 559 9.89 9.87 9.43
N ASN A 560 9.14 10.14 10.49
CA ASN A 560 8.21 9.15 11.03
C ASN A 560 7.00 9.01 10.11
N ALA A 561 6.65 7.79 9.73
CA ALA A 561 5.41 7.46 9.04
C ALA A 561 4.39 6.89 10.04
N SER A 562 3.31 7.61 10.34
CA SER A 562 2.33 7.25 11.36
C SER A 562 0.89 7.26 10.84
N ALA A 563 0.23 6.10 10.85
CA ALA A 563 -1.17 5.96 10.50
C ALA A 563 -2.03 5.59 11.70
N THR A 564 -3.14 6.28 11.91
CA THR A 564 -4.07 6.04 13.02
C THR A 564 -5.50 5.97 12.54
N ALA A 565 -6.16 4.83 12.74
CA ALA A 565 -7.60 4.64 12.60
C ALA A 565 -8.19 4.40 14.00
N SER A 566 -8.83 5.40 14.60
CA SER A 566 -9.32 5.29 15.98
C SER A 566 -10.78 5.67 16.15
N THR A 567 -11.51 4.98 17.03
CA THR A 567 -12.90 5.31 17.41
C THR A 567 -13.87 5.38 16.22
N ASN A 568 -13.56 4.70 15.11
CA ASN A 568 -14.42 4.66 13.94
C ASN A 568 -15.52 3.61 14.11
N THR A 569 -16.66 3.83 13.48
CA THR A 569 -17.83 2.95 13.62
C THR A 569 -18.41 2.60 12.25
N ILE A 570 -18.62 1.30 12.00
CA ILE A 570 -19.46 0.80 10.90
C ILE A 570 -20.63 0.06 11.55
N GLN A 571 -21.85 0.56 11.38
CA GLN A 571 -23.01 0.06 12.13
C GLN A 571 -24.26 -0.12 11.28
N GLY A 572 -24.96 -1.22 11.50
CA GLY A 572 -26.35 -1.38 11.09
C GLY A 572 -27.26 -1.51 12.31
N THR A 573 -28.43 -0.88 12.28
CA THR A 573 -29.38 -0.87 13.40
C THR A 573 -30.80 -1.08 12.90
N ALA A 574 -31.50 -2.10 13.42
CA ALA A 574 -32.94 -2.25 13.35
C ALA A 574 -33.55 -1.88 14.71
N GLN A 575 -34.46 -0.92 14.76
CA GLN A 575 -35.02 -0.47 16.05
C GLN A 575 -36.49 -0.08 15.98
N GLY A 576 -37.24 -0.26 17.06
CA GLY A 576 -38.62 0.23 17.13
C GLY A 576 -39.45 -0.42 18.21
N SER A 577 -40.75 -0.12 18.21
CA SER A 577 -41.72 -0.77 19.11
C SER A 577 -42.00 -2.22 18.73
N VAL A 578 -41.75 -2.62 17.48
CA VAL A 578 -41.82 -4.00 17.00
C VAL A 578 -40.67 -4.19 16.03
N VAL A 579 -39.91 -5.28 16.18
CA VAL A 579 -38.82 -5.65 15.27
C VAL A 579 -38.95 -7.13 14.95
N THR A 580 -39.39 -7.46 13.73
CA THR A 580 -39.81 -8.83 13.42
C THR A 580 -39.61 -9.25 11.96
N GLY A 581 -39.05 -10.45 11.78
CA GLY A 581 -38.81 -11.02 10.45
C GLY A 581 -37.74 -10.29 9.65
N ASP A 582 -36.90 -9.48 10.30
CA ASP A 582 -35.92 -8.63 9.63
C ASP A 582 -34.59 -9.36 9.42
N THR A 583 -33.89 -8.98 8.35
CA THR A 583 -32.53 -9.43 8.07
C THR A 583 -31.59 -8.22 8.11
N LEU A 584 -30.54 -8.29 8.92
CA LEU A 584 -29.47 -7.31 8.98
C LEU A 584 -28.13 -8.01 8.77
N THR A 585 -27.45 -7.68 7.69
CA THR A 585 -26.16 -8.27 7.33
C THR A 585 -25.09 -7.20 7.26
N LEU A 586 -24.02 -7.40 8.02
CA LEU A 586 -22.75 -6.69 7.89
C LEU A 586 -21.75 -7.62 7.21
N ALA A 587 -21.28 -7.27 6.02
CA ALA A 587 -20.42 -8.16 5.22
C ALA A 587 -19.22 -7.44 4.61
N GLY A 588 -18.00 -7.93 4.81
CA GLY A 588 -16.82 -7.41 4.09
C GLY A 588 -16.43 -5.98 4.46
N ASN A 589 -16.78 -5.50 5.66
CA ASN A 589 -16.42 -4.16 6.10
C ASN A 589 -14.98 -4.15 6.65
N ASN A 590 -14.23 -3.06 6.43
CA ASN A 590 -12.84 -2.97 6.86
C ASN A 590 -12.54 -1.65 7.59
N ILE A 591 -11.80 -1.71 8.70
CA ILE A 591 -11.19 -0.54 9.33
C ILE A 591 -9.68 -0.74 9.41
N SER A 592 -8.89 0.07 8.71
CA SER A 592 -7.45 -0.19 8.55
C SER A 592 -6.56 1.02 8.85
N ALA A 593 -5.46 0.80 9.54
CA ALA A 593 -4.32 1.71 9.61
C ALA A 593 -3.10 1.07 8.95
N SER A 594 -2.44 1.78 8.03
CA SER A 594 -1.26 1.26 7.34
C SER A 594 -0.13 2.28 7.27
N SER A 595 1.11 1.87 7.60
CA SER A 595 2.28 2.69 7.37
C SER A 595 3.44 1.99 6.68
N THR A 596 4.20 2.74 5.87
CA THR A 596 5.37 2.24 5.13
C THR A 596 6.46 3.29 5.01
N SER A 597 7.68 3.03 5.50
CA SER A 597 8.78 4.01 5.42
C SER A 597 9.23 4.29 3.99
N ASN A 598 9.65 3.25 3.25
CA ASN A 598 9.97 3.36 1.84
C ASN A 598 9.34 2.21 1.06
N ASN A 599 8.85 2.51 -0.14
CA ASN A 599 8.33 1.53 -1.08
C ASN A 599 9.00 1.73 -2.46
N ALA A 600 9.53 0.64 -3.03
CA ALA A 600 10.17 0.66 -4.34
C ALA A 600 9.67 -0.49 -5.21
N SER A 601 9.31 -0.17 -6.45
CA SER A 601 9.05 -1.14 -7.51
C SER A 601 9.90 -0.80 -8.72
N ASN A 602 10.89 -1.64 -9.03
CA ASN A 602 11.84 -1.39 -10.10
C ASN A 602 11.85 -2.56 -11.09
N SER A 603 11.85 -2.26 -12.38
CA SER A 603 11.87 -3.26 -13.44
C SER A 603 12.80 -2.84 -14.58
N ASP A 604 13.89 -3.57 -14.79
CA ASP A 604 14.80 -3.42 -15.92
C ASP A 604 14.65 -4.62 -16.85
N VAL A 605 14.05 -4.42 -18.02
CA VAL A 605 13.69 -5.45 -18.98
C VAL A 605 14.22 -5.08 -20.35
N VAL A 606 15.06 -5.93 -20.91
CA VAL A 606 15.62 -5.76 -22.25
C VAL A 606 15.41 -7.02 -23.08
N SER A 607 14.89 -6.84 -24.29
CA SER A 607 14.58 -7.93 -25.23
C SER A 607 15.18 -7.68 -26.61
N GLY A 608 15.99 -8.64 -27.08
CA GLY A 608 16.61 -8.64 -28.41
C GLY A 608 16.25 -9.90 -29.20
N THR A 609 15.33 -9.86 -30.17
CA THR A 609 14.86 -11.10 -30.84
C THR A 609 15.97 -11.89 -31.55
N THR A 610 17.04 -11.23 -32.00
CA THR A 610 18.21 -11.86 -32.63
C THR A 610 19.42 -11.87 -31.69
N THR A 611 19.76 -10.74 -31.09
CA THR A 611 20.95 -10.59 -30.26
C THR A 611 20.73 -9.54 -29.16
N LEU A 612 21.18 -9.85 -27.95
CA LEU A 612 21.41 -8.89 -26.88
C LEU A 612 22.90 -8.89 -26.53
N ALA A 613 23.52 -7.72 -26.61
CA ALA A 613 24.88 -7.43 -26.16
C ALA A 613 24.84 -6.24 -25.18
N GLY A 614 25.74 -6.21 -24.20
CA GLY A 614 25.73 -5.25 -23.10
C GLY A 614 25.00 -5.75 -21.85
N SER A 615 25.25 -5.09 -20.72
CA SER A 615 24.80 -5.52 -19.39
C SER A 615 23.56 -4.78 -18.87
N LEU A 616 22.81 -5.42 -17.97
CA LEU A 616 21.67 -4.85 -17.24
C LEU A 616 22.03 -4.77 -15.76
N GLY A 617 21.69 -3.65 -15.12
CA GLY A 617 22.01 -3.40 -13.73
C GLY A 617 20.88 -2.69 -13.00
N LEU A 618 20.43 -3.25 -11.88
CA LEU A 618 19.45 -2.60 -11.00
C LEU A 618 20.01 -2.49 -9.59
N LEU A 619 20.24 -1.26 -9.15
CA LEU A 619 20.60 -0.93 -7.77
C LEU A 619 19.41 -0.26 -7.10
N SER A 620 18.91 -0.86 -6.02
CA SER A 620 17.84 -0.29 -5.18
C SER A 620 18.33 -0.18 -3.74
N GLY A 621 18.65 1.04 -3.31
CA GLY A 621 19.04 1.37 -1.94
C GLY A 621 17.90 2.06 -1.19
N GLN A 622 17.47 1.51 -0.07
CA GLN A 622 16.45 2.10 0.80
C GLN A 622 16.99 2.23 2.23
N SER A 623 16.95 3.45 2.77
CA SER A 623 17.32 3.74 4.16
C SER A 623 16.14 4.37 4.89
N GLY A 624 15.70 3.75 5.97
CA GLY A 624 14.57 4.18 6.81
C GLY A 624 14.99 4.35 8.26
N THR A 625 15.29 5.57 8.72
CA THR A 625 15.65 5.81 10.13
C THR A 625 14.49 6.35 10.97
N GLY A 626 13.45 6.88 10.32
CA GLY A 626 12.20 7.27 10.99
C GLY A 626 11.37 6.05 11.41
N THR A 627 10.49 6.23 12.39
CA THR A 627 9.60 5.17 12.84
C THR A 627 8.50 4.89 11.81
N SER A 628 8.03 3.64 11.74
CA SER A 628 6.84 3.27 10.97
C SER A 628 5.81 2.69 11.93
N SER A 629 4.72 3.42 12.16
CA SER A 629 3.68 3.03 13.13
C SER A 629 2.29 3.00 12.51
N ALA A 630 1.52 1.96 12.81
CA ALA A 630 0.13 1.83 12.42
C ALA A 630 -0.70 1.48 13.66
N THR A 631 -1.78 2.23 13.91
CA THR A 631 -2.65 2.05 15.08
C THR A 631 -4.11 1.95 14.66
N ALA A 632 -4.76 0.83 14.96
CA ALA A 632 -6.20 0.65 14.87
C ALA A 632 -6.78 0.48 16.28
N SER A 633 -7.46 1.49 16.82
CA SER A 633 -7.89 1.44 18.23
C SER A 633 -9.31 1.93 18.52
N GLY A 634 -10.07 1.21 19.34
CA GLY A 634 -11.40 1.65 19.78
C GLY A 634 -12.45 1.64 18.66
N ASN A 635 -12.18 0.95 17.56
CA ASN A 635 -13.09 0.89 16.41
C ASN A 635 -14.19 -0.13 16.63
N ASN A 636 -15.34 0.10 16.01
CA ASN A 636 -16.56 -0.66 16.23
C ASN A 636 -17.17 -1.11 14.89
N VAL A 637 -17.47 -2.40 14.77
CA VAL A 637 -18.31 -2.93 13.70
C VAL A 637 -19.50 -3.66 14.34
N ILE A 638 -20.69 -3.06 14.25
CA ILE A 638 -21.84 -3.43 15.08
C ILE A 638 -23.08 -3.69 14.23
N ALA A 639 -23.69 -4.87 14.40
CA ALA A 639 -25.06 -5.13 13.99
C ALA A 639 -25.97 -5.07 15.23
N ASP A 640 -26.97 -4.19 15.26
CA ASP A 640 -27.81 -3.97 16.44
C ASP A 640 -29.32 -4.14 16.17
N TYR A 641 -30.02 -4.73 17.13
CA TYR A 641 -31.46 -4.94 17.13
C TYR A 641 -32.06 -4.44 18.45
N LEU A 642 -32.85 -3.35 18.41
CA LEU A 642 -33.44 -2.75 19.60
C LEU A 642 -34.98 -2.74 19.54
N ALA A 643 -35.62 -3.59 20.35
CA ALA A 643 -37.07 -3.54 20.54
C ALA A 643 -37.43 -2.81 21.85
N ASN A 644 -37.83 -1.53 21.73
CA ASN A 644 -38.11 -0.65 22.85
C ASN A 644 -39.62 -0.42 23.05
N GLY A 645 -40.12 -0.75 24.24
CA GLY A 645 -41.52 -0.54 24.64
C GLY A 645 -41.91 -1.38 25.86
N THR A 646 -43.10 -1.21 26.44
CA THR A 646 -43.55 -2.08 27.53
C THR A 646 -44.10 -3.38 26.94
N ALA A 647 -43.27 -4.44 26.89
CA ALA A 647 -43.58 -5.80 26.37
C ALA A 647 -43.48 -6.02 24.85
N THR A 648 -42.46 -5.46 24.19
CA THR A 648 -42.26 -5.57 22.74
C THR A 648 -41.30 -6.71 22.38
N PRO A 649 -41.73 -7.76 21.66
CA PRO A 649 -40.89 -8.93 21.37
C PRO A 649 -39.94 -8.70 20.19
N LEU A 650 -38.78 -9.37 20.22
CA LEU A 650 -37.91 -9.59 19.05
C LEU A 650 -38.24 -10.98 18.48
N THR A 651 -38.85 -11.03 17.29
CA THR A 651 -39.34 -12.31 16.73
C THR A 651 -38.87 -12.56 15.30
N GLY A 652 -38.20 -13.69 15.06
CA GLY A 652 -37.89 -14.15 13.70
C GLY A 652 -36.82 -13.36 12.96
N ASN A 653 -35.95 -12.62 13.68
CA ASN A 653 -34.93 -11.78 13.04
C ASN A 653 -33.65 -12.57 12.73
N THR A 654 -32.87 -12.14 11.75
CA THR A 654 -31.57 -12.73 11.40
C THR A 654 -30.51 -11.64 11.31
N GLY A 655 -29.56 -11.64 12.25
CA GLY A 655 -28.41 -10.73 12.23
C GLY A 655 -27.11 -11.48 11.92
N SER A 656 -26.29 -10.94 11.03
CA SER A 656 -25.01 -11.55 10.68
C SER A 656 -23.91 -10.52 10.50
N VAL A 657 -22.73 -10.79 11.08
CA VAL A 657 -21.48 -10.07 10.78
C VAL A 657 -20.50 -11.09 10.18
N THR A 658 -20.08 -10.87 8.95
CA THR A 658 -19.21 -11.80 8.19
C THR A 658 -18.13 -11.06 7.41
N GLY A 659 -16.93 -11.62 7.25
CA GLY A 659 -15.93 -11.01 6.36
C GLY A 659 -15.39 -9.65 6.82
N THR A 660 -15.72 -9.21 8.03
CA THR A 660 -15.28 -7.93 8.57
C THR A 660 -13.84 -8.04 9.08
N THR A 661 -13.01 -7.03 8.80
CA THR A 661 -11.64 -6.94 9.32
C THR A 661 -11.36 -5.60 9.99
N ILE A 662 -10.50 -5.62 11.02
CA ILE A 662 -9.89 -4.42 11.59
C ILE A 662 -8.38 -4.66 11.63
N ASP A 663 -7.62 -3.84 10.92
CA ASP A 663 -6.21 -4.14 10.63
C ASP A 663 -5.30 -2.95 10.98
N ALA A 664 -4.16 -3.25 11.60
CA ALA A 664 -3.04 -2.32 11.76
C ALA A 664 -1.79 -2.95 11.13
N MET A 665 -1.22 -2.31 10.11
CA MET A 665 -0.08 -2.83 9.37
C MET A 665 1.03 -1.79 9.24
N ALA A 666 2.21 -2.06 9.81
CA ALA A 666 3.39 -1.22 9.66
C ALA A 666 4.49 -1.98 8.95
N THR A 667 5.08 -1.39 7.92
CA THR A 667 6.24 -1.92 7.18
C THR A 667 7.37 -0.90 7.20
N SER A 668 8.62 -1.33 7.39
CA SER A 668 9.75 -0.39 7.28
C SER A 668 10.04 -0.11 5.80
N ASN A 669 10.89 -0.91 5.15
CA ASN A 669 11.17 -0.79 3.72
C ASN A 669 10.55 -1.96 2.96
N ASN A 670 9.91 -1.66 1.83
CA ASN A 670 9.39 -2.65 0.91
C ASN A 670 10.00 -2.46 -0.48
N ALA A 671 10.52 -3.53 -1.07
CA ALA A 671 11.10 -3.50 -2.41
C ALA A 671 10.63 -4.67 -3.27
N SER A 672 10.28 -4.39 -4.51
CA SER A 672 10.06 -5.36 -5.56
C SER A 672 10.91 -5.01 -6.77
N ASN A 673 11.93 -5.83 -7.06
CA ASN A 673 12.91 -5.55 -8.10
C ASN A 673 12.98 -6.70 -9.09
N THR A 674 12.96 -6.37 -10.39
CA THR A 674 13.09 -7.36 -11.47
C THR A 674 14.13 -6.90 -12.49
N VAL A 675 15.07 -7.77 -12.83
CA VAL A 675 15.97 -7.63 -13.98
C VAL A 675 15.71 -8.78 -14.94
N SER A 676 15.44 -8.49 -16.22
CA SER A 676 15.16 -9.50 -17.23
C SER A 676 15.86 -9.20 -18.56
N ALA A 677 16.75 -10.09 -18.96
CA ALA A 677 17.40 -10.08 -20.27
C ALA A 677 16.85 -11.23 -21.11
N THR A 678 16.31 -10.94 -22.30
CA THR A 678 15.81 -11.98 -23.21
C THR A 678 16.36 -11.78 -24.62
N GLY A 679 16.74 -12.86 -25.30
CA GLY A 679 17.07 -12.73 -26.71
C GLY A 679 17.30 -13.99 -27.51
N GLY A 680 17.63 -13.81 -28.80
CA GLY A 680 18.07 -14.87 -29.70
C GLY A 680 19.36 -15.50 -29.16
N ALA A 681 20.45 -14.76 -29.30
CA ALA A 681 21.70 -15.01 -28.60
C ALA A 681 21.95 -13.92 -27.54
N LEU A 682 22.47 -14.35 -26.38
CA LEU A 682 23.02 -13.47 -25.36
C LEU A 682 24.54 -13.60 -25.40
N SER A 683 25.23 -12.49 -25.66
CA SER A 683 26.67 -12.49 -25.93
C SER A 683 27.35 -11.36 -25.16
N ASN A 684 27.34 -11.48 -23.84
CA ASN A 684 28.01 -10.53 -22.97
C ASN A 684 29.40 -11.01 -22.53
N GLY A 685 30.31 -10.05 -22.38
CA GLY A 685 31.75 -10.26 -22.23
C GLY A 685 32.21 -10.51 -20.80
N ALA A 686 31.31 -10.84 -19.86
CA ALA A 686 31.71 -11.15 -18.49
C ALA A 686 32.56 -12.41 -18.42
N THR A 687 33.50 -12.39 -17.48
CA THR A 687 34.31 -13.56 -17.12
C THR A 687 33.76 -14.31 -15.90
N GLY A 688 32.75 -13.78 -15.19
CA GLY A 688 32.04 -14.45 -14.09
C GLY A 688 31.29 -13.49 -13.16
N ALA A 689 30.39 -14.02 -12.32
CA ALA A 689 29.79 -13.24 -11.23
C ALA A 689 30.74 -13.12 -10.03
N SER A 690 30.94 -11.91 -9.47
CA SER A 690 31.81 -11.68 -8.31
C SER A 690 31.13 -10.89 -7.20
N VAL A 691 31.37 -11.32 -5.96
CA VAL A 691 30.95 -10.66 -4.71
C VAL A 691 32.21 -10.41 -3.88
N THR A 692 32.45 -9.17 -3.47
CA THR A 692 33.64 -8.80 -2.68
C THR A 692 33.20 -8.11 -1.39
N GLY A 693 33.71 -8.54 -0.24
CA GLY A 693 33.18 -8.16 1.08
C GLY A 693 33.44 -6.71 1.54
N THR A 694 32.67 -6.29 2.56
CA THR A 694 32.63 -5.01 3.30
C THR A 694 32.07 -3.77 2.58
N THR A 695 32.14 -3.72 1.25
CA THR A 695 31.34 -2.81 0.39
C THR A 695 30.65 -3.69 -0.62
N THR A 696 29.31 -3.71 -0.69
CA THR A 696 28.57 -4.66 -1.54
C THR A 696 28.74 -4.31 -3.01
N THR A 697 29.88 -4.74 -3.56
CA THR A 697 30.18 -4.69 -4.98
C THR A 697 29.67 -5.97 -5.59
N PHE A 698 28.79 -5.83 -6.56
CA PHE A 698 28.19 -6.95 -7.28
C PHE A 698 28.44 -6.79 -8.77
N SER A 699 28.87 -7.86 -9.44
CA SER A 699 29.18 -7.85 -10.86
C SER A 699 28.62 -9.06 -11.59
N ALA A 700 27.82 -8.85 -12.65
CA ALA A 700 27.29 -9.86 -13.57
C ALA A 700 26.73 -9.19 -14.84
N ASP A 701 26.40 -9.94 -15.90
CA ASP A 701 25.79 -9.35 -17.11
C ASP A 701 24.35 -8.89 -16.87
N ALA A 702 23.58 -9.66 -16.09
CA ALA A 702 22.32 -9.23 -15.52
C ALA A 702 22.46 -9.22 -13.99
N ALA A 703 22.54 -8.02 -13.41
CA ALA A 703 22.86 -7.85 -12.00
C ALA A 703 21.81 -7.03 -11.25
N LEU A 704 21.48 -7.49 -10.04
CA LEU A 704 20.57 -6.81 -9.13
C LEU A 704 21.22 -6.70 -7.75
N LEU A 705 21.29 -5.48 -7.21
CA LEU A 705 21.71 -5.21 -5.84
C LEU A 705 20.58 -4.48 -5.10
N ASN A 706 20.00 -5.14 -4.10
CA ASN A 706 18.98 -4.57 -3.22
C ASN A 706 19.55 -4.41 -1.81
N GLU A 707 19.56 -3.17 -1.32
CA GLU A 707 20.13 -2.79 -0.04
C GLU A 707 19.06 -2.07 0.78
N GLN A 708 18.58 -2.71 1.84
CA GLN A 708 17.57 -2.14 2.74
C GLN A 708 18.13 -2.00 4.15
N ALA A 709 18.14 -0.79 4.68
CA ALA A 709 18.55 -0.50 6.04
C ALA A 709 17.43 0.21 6.78
N SER A 710 17.02 -0.34 7.93
CA SER A 710 16.03 0.27 8.82
C SER A 710 16.61 0.48 10.22
N GLY A 711 16.60 1.73 10.67
CA GLY A 711 17.05 2.14 12.01
C GLY A 711 15.90 2.49 12.96
N GLY A 712 14.76 2.94 12.42
CA GLY A 712 13.59 3.29 13.22
C GLY A 712 12.73 2.08 13.58
N SER A 713 12.01 2.14 14.70
CA SER A 713 11.10 1.07 15.11
C SER A 713 9.93 0.92 14.14
N THR A 714 9.51 -0.33 13.92
CA THR A 714 8.30 -0.67 13.17
C THR A 714 7.26 -1.27 14.10
N SER A 715 6.10 -0.65 14.22
CA SER A 715 5.10 -1.04 15.21
C SER A 715 3.67 -1.04 14.67
N ALA A 716 2.95 -2.13 14.87
CA ALA A 716 1.52 -2.23 14.61
C ALA A 716 0.78 -2.47 15.93
N THR A 717 -0.25 -1.66 16.19
CA THR A 717 -1.08 -1.77 17.39
C THR A 717 -2.54 -1.88 16.97
N ASN A 718 -3.18 -2.96 17.37
CA ASN A 718 -4.60 -3.18 17.22
C ASN A 718 -5.18 -3.36 18.64
N SER A 719 -6.13 -2.52 19.06
CA SER A 719 -6.61 -2.56 20.45
C SER A 719 -8.00 -2.01 20.71
N ASN A 720 -8.68 -2.55 21.71
CA ASN A 720 -10.01 -2.11 22.19
C ASN A 720 -11.06 -2.06 21.07
N ASN A 721 -10.91 -2.85 20.02
CA ASN A 721 -11.86 -2.91 18.92
C ASN A 721 -13.02 -3.86 19.26
N THR A 722 -14.18 -3.60 18.70
CA THR A 722 -15.38 -4.39 18.93
C THR A 722 -16.00 -4.82 17.61
N ILE A 723 -16.14 -6.13 17.42
CA ILE A 723 -16.96 -6.72 16.35
C ILE A 723 -18.13 -7.42 17.03
N LYS A 724 -19.35 -6.88 16.87
CA LYS A 724 -20.49 -7.31 17.69
C LYS A 724 -21.77 -7.48 16.89
N THR A 725 -22.54 -8.51 17.25
CA THR A 725 -23.99 -8.51 17.04
C THR A 725 -24.70 -8.33 18.39
N ALA A 726 -25.57 -7.34 18.50
CA ALA A 726 -26.30 -7.02 19.71
C ALA A 726 -27.81 -7.11 19.46
N ALA A 727 -28.54 -7.58 20.47
CA ALA A 727 -29.99 -7.55 20.48
C ALA A 727 -30.51 -7.26 21.89
N SER A 728 -31.45 -6.35 21.99
CA SER A 728 -32.09 -5.98 23.26
C SER A 728 -33.60 -5.87 23.08
N ALA A 729 -34.35 -6.54 23.95
CA ALA A 729 -35.80 -6.42 24.03
C ALA A 729 -36.26 -6.35 25.49
N THR A 730 -37.27 -5.54 25.75
CA THR A 730 -38.02 -5.58 27.02
C THR A 730 -39.01 -6.74 27.07
N GLY A 731 -39.44 -7.26 25.90
CA GLY A 731 -40.31 -8.44 25.76
C GLY A 731 -39.55 -9.75 25.53
N ALA A 732 -40.27 -10.78 25.08
CA ALA A 732 -39.68 -12.07 24.75
C ALA A 732 -38.84 -12.01 23.47
N VAL A 733 -37.74 -12.77 23.43
CA VAL A 733 -36.94 -13.00 22.21
C VAL A 733 -37.22 -14.42 21.74
N SER A 734 -37.70 -14.59 20.50
CA SER A 734 -38.04 -15.91 19.95
C SER A 734 -37.80 -16.07 18.45
N GLY A 735 -37.28 -17.23 18.04
CA GLY A 735 -37.06 -17.55 16.61
C GLY A 735 -36.02 -16.66 15.91
N THR A 736 -35.25 -15.90 16.69
CA THR A 736 -34.21 -15.00 16.19
C THR A 736 -32.86 -15.74 16.13
N SER A 737 -32.08 -15.48 15.09
CA SER A 737 -30.74 -16.05 14.89
C SER A 737 -29.70 -14.94 14.73
N PHE A 738 -28.57 -15.09 15.40
CA PHE A 738 -27.44 -14.18 15.30
C PHE A 738 -26.16 -14.96 15.06
N SER A 739 -25.31 -14.43 14.18
CA SER A 739 -24.01 -15.01 13.89
C SER A 739 -22.95 -13.92 13.75
N VAL A 740 -21.80 -14.14 14.39
CA VAL A 740 -20.56 -13.44 14.04
C VAL A 740 -19.59 -14.52 13.56
N SER A 741 -19.25 -14.48 12.27
CA SER A 741 -18.22 -15.35 11.70
C SER A 741 -17.13 -14.49 11.11
N GLY A 742 -15.87 -14.83 11.36
CA GLY A 742 -14.73 -14.09 10.84
C GLY A 742 -14.65 -14.13 9.32
N ALA A 743 -13.57 -13.58 8.78
CA ALA A 743 -13.30 -13.68 7.36
C ALA A 743 -13.26 -15.14 6.89
N ALA A 744 -13.58 -15.37 5.60
CA ALA A 744 -13.54 -16.70 4.98
C ALA A 744 -12.22 -17.42 5.31
N SER A 745 -12.26 -18.76 5.43
CA SER A 745 -11.21 -19.58 6.06
C SER A 745 -9.79 -19.11 5.74
N GLY A 746 -9.11 -18.49 6.70
CA GLY A 746 -7.69 -18.13 6.62
C GLY A 746 -7.35 -16.68 6.98
N ALA A 747 -8.26 -15.73 6.83
CA ALA A 747 -8.03 -14.33 7.19
C ALA A 747 -8.41 -14.03 8.66
N ALA A 748 -7.67 -13.12 9.30
CA ALA A 748 -7.93 -12.67 10.66
C ALA A 748 -9.07 -11.64 10.67
N ALA A 749 -9.90 -11.67 11.72
CA ALA A 749 -10.91 -10.64 11.95
C ALA A 749 -10.29 -9.36 12.52
N ASP A 750 -9.27 -9.51 13.38
CA ASP A 750 -8.41 -8.42 13.83
C ASP A 750 -6.93 -8.78 13.59
N LEU A 751 -6.20 -7.90 12.91
CA LEU A 751 -4.78 -8.08 12.57
C LEU A 751 -3.92 -6.94 13.12
N ALA A 752 -2.83 -7.28 13.81
CA ALA A 752 -1.69 -6.40 14.02
C ALA A 752 -0.47 -6.99 13.33
N GLN A 753 0.08 -6.32 12.32
CA GLN A 753 1.24 -6.81 11.58
C GLN A 753 2.33 -5.76 11.47
N ALA A 754 3.50 -6.04 12.05
CA ALA A 754 4.70 -5.23 11.92
C ALA A 754 5.78 -6.02 11.17
N LEU A 755 6.20 -5.50 10.01
CA LEU A 755 7.22 -6.09 9.15
C LEU A 755 8.38 -5.10 9.04
N GLY A 756 9.63 -5.50 9.33
CA GLY A 756 10.77 -4.63 9.10
C GLY A 756 11.04 -4.46 7.60
N ASN A 757 12.14 -5.03 7.08
CA ASN A 757 12.43 -4.94 5.65
C ASN A 757 11.84 -6.12 4.88
N VAL A 758 11.14 -5.85 3.78
CA VAL A 758 10.55 -6.85 2.89
C VAL A 758 11.11 -6.64 1.49
N ALA A 759 11.58 -7.71 0.86
CA ALA A 759 12.09 -7.68 -0.51
C ALA A 759 11.59 -8.86 -1.34
N THR A 760 11.23 -8.59 -2.59
CA THR A 760 11.04 -9.61 -3.63
C THR A 760 11.92 -9.24 -4.82
N ASN A 761 12.94 -10.04 -5.09
CA ASN A 761 13.93 -9.77 -6.13
C ASN A 761 13.95 -10.91 -7.16
N SER A 762 14.02 -10.56 -8.44
CA SER A 762 14.19 -11.55 -9.50
C SER A 762 15.19 -11.09 -10.55
N VAL A 763 16.09 -12.00 -10.93
CA VAL A 763 16.98 -11.84 -12.09
C VAL A 763 16.74 -13.00 -13.04
N THR A 764 16.41 -12.69 -14.29
CA THR A 764 16.21 -13.67 -15.35
C THR A 764 17.07 -13.33 -16.56
N SER A 765 17.83 -14.29 -17.06
CA SER A 765 18.51 -14.17 -18.36
C SER A 765 18.20 -15.40 -19.22
N ALA A 766 17.58 -15.16 -20.39
CA ALA A 766 17.02 -16.20 -21.23
C ALA A 766 17.42 -16.03 -22.71
N ALA A 767 18.05 -17.04 -23.28
CA ALA A 767 18.43 -17.11 -24.69
C ALA A 767 17.67 -18.24 -25.41
N THR A 768 17.22 -18.00 -26.64
CA THR A 768 16.61 -19.07 -27.45
C THR A 768 17.64 -19.92 -28.20
N THR A 769 18.83 -19.38 -28.50
CA THR A 769 19.89 -20.11 -29.21
C THR A 769 21.11 -20.38 -28.32
N SER A 770 21.77 -19.34 -27.83
CA SER A 770 23.03 -19.45 -27.10
C SER A 770 23.20 -18.34 -26.08
N SER A 771 23.80 -18.64 -24.93
CA SER A 771 24.13 -17.64 -23.91
C SER A 771 25.57 -17.82 -23.40
N THR A 772 26.28 -16.69 -23.27
CA THR A 772 27.49 -16.57 -22.44
C THR A 772 27.24 -15.77 -21.16
N ASP A 773 26.00 -15.33 -20.93
CA ASP A 773 25.68 -14.38 -19.87
C ASP A 773 25.80 -14.98 -18.47
N THR A 774 26.12 -14.09 -17.55
CA THR A 774 26.09 -14.29 -16.11
C THR A 774 24.90 -13.56 -15.50
N ALA A 775 24.22 -14.18 -14.54
CA ALA A 775 23.17 -13.55 -13.76
C ALA A 775 23.56 -13.50 -12.28
N GLY A 776 23.22 -12.42 -11.61
CA GLY A 776 23.45 -12.39 -10.18
C GLY A 776 22.61 -11.39 -9.38
N LEU A 777 22.38 -11.76 -8.13
CA LEU A 777 21.50 -11.07 -7.21
C LEU A 777 22.17 -10.95 -5.84
N GLY A 778 22.42 -9.72 -5.41
CA GLY A 778 22.79 -9.35 -4.05
C GLY A 778 21.60 -8.75 -3.31
N ASN A 779 21.24 -9.30 -2.16
CA ASN A 779 20.20 -8.75 -1.29
C ASN A 779 20.72 -8.61 0.14
N THR A 780 20.90 -7.38 0.59
CA THR A 780 21.32 -7.06 1.95
C THR A 780 20.20 -6.35 2.69
N GLN A 781 19.78 -6.91 3.82
CA GLN A 781 18.76 -6.31 4.69
C GLN A 781 19.32 -6.17 6.10
N THR A 782 19.33 -4.94 6.62
CA THR A 782 19.73 -4.65 8.00
C THR A 782 18.55 -3.99 8.72
N ASN A 783 18.08 -4.62 9.80
CA ASN A 783 17.09 -4.01 10.68
C ASN A 783 17.66 -3.88 12.10
N SER A 784 17.93 -2.65 12.52
CA SER A 784 18.35 -2.34 13.89
C SER A 784 17.24 -1.70 14.72
N GLY A 785 16.09 -1.37 14.12
CA GLY A 785 14.90 -0.89 14.81
C GLY A 785 14.04 -2.03 15.35
N GLY A 786 13.40 -1.84 16.51
CA GLY A 786 12.50 -2.83 17.10
C GLY A 786 11.29 -3.11 16.20
N THR A 787 10.87 -4.38 16.08
CA THR A 787 9.64 -4.76 15.39
C THR A 787 8.61 -5.24 16.41
N SER A 788 7.44 -4.60 16.48
CA SER A 788 6.43 -4.92 17.50
C SER A 788 5.03 -4.99 16.94
N ALA A 789 4.31 -6.07 17.24
CA ALA A 789 2.89 -6.20 16.97
C ALA A 789 2.13 -6.40 18.28
N THR A 790 1.19 -5.51 18.57
CA THR A 790 0.38 -5.54 19.78
C THR A 790 -1.08 -5.75 19.44
N LEU A 791 -1.71 -6.70 20.13
CA LEU A 791 -3.15 -6.95 20.12
C LEU A 791 -3.67 -6.88 21.55
N SER A 792 -4.72 -6.10 21.86
CA SER A 792 -5.13 -5.91 23.25
C SER A 792 -6.56 -5.43 23.42
N GLY A 793 -7.35 -6.10 24.25
CA GLY A 793 -8.70 -5.63 24.61
C GLY A 793 -9.74 -5.73 23.48
N ASP A 794 -9.46 -6.45 22.40
CA ASP A 794 -10.39 -6.64 21.29
C ASP A 794 -11.49 -7.67 21.62
N VAL A 795 -12.72 -7.35 21.22
CA VAL A 795 -13.94 -8.05 21.62
C VAL A 795 -14.73 -8.48 20.38
N VAL A 796 -14.82 -9.78 20.14
CA VAL A 796 -15.69 -10.35 19.10
C VAL A 796 -16.81 -11.13 19.76
N THR A 797 -18.04 -10.59 19.76
CA THR A 797 -19.13 -11.13 20.59
C THR A 797 -20.52 -11.07 19.95
N THR A 798 -21.42 -11.91 20.46
CA THR A 798 -22.87 -11.79 20.25
C THR A 798 -23.54 -11.62 21.61
N THR A 799 -24.39 -10.60 21.78
CA THR A 799 -25.12 -10.34 23.03
C THR A 799 -26.62 -10.28 22.76
N VAL A 800 -27.42 -10.98 23.57
CA VAL A 800 -28.88 -10.97 23.49
C VAL A 800 -29.46 -10.77 24.90
N ASP A 801 -30.13 -9.63 25.12
CA ASP A 801 -30.80 -9.29 26.39
C ASP A 801 -32.33 -9.34 26.22
N GLY A 802 -33.03 -10.05 27.11
CA GLY A 802 -34.50 -10.18 27.05
C GLY A 802 -35.13 -10.77 28.32
N THR A 803 -36.41 -10.45 28.57
CA THR A 803 -37.15 -10.93 29.77
C THR A 803 -37.57 -12.41 29.69
N ALA A 804 -37.53 -12.99 28.49
CA ALA A 804 -37.66 -14.44 28.24
C ALA A 804 -36.91 -14.84 26.96
N LEU A 805 -35.91 -15.72 27.09
CA LEU A 805 -35.16 -16.30 25.98
C LEU A 805 -35.75 -17.68 25.65
N SER A 806 -36.46 -17.82 24.53
CA SER A 806 -37.06 -19.10 24.12
C SER A 806 -36.86 -19.32 22.62
N ASN A 807 -36.37 -20.49 22.21
CA ASN A 807 -36.00 -20.76 20.81
C ASN A 807 -35.01 -19.74 20.24
N LEU A 808 -34.06 -19.26 21.06
CA LEU A 808 -32.86 -18.61 20.55
C LEU A 808 -32.01 -19.69 19.88
N SER A 809 -32.18 -19.85 18.58
CA SER A 809 -31.16 -20.50 17.75
C SER A 809 -30.06 -19.47 17.51
N ALA A 810 -29.40 -19.01 18.58
CA ALA A 810 -27.98 -18.78 18.45
C ALA A 810 -27.47 -20.13 17.95
N SER A 811 -26.90 -20.18 16.75
CA SER A 811 -26.11 -21.34 16.35
C SER A 811 -25.23 -21.66 17.56
N THR A 812 -25.59 -22.71 18.29
CA THR A 812 -24.98 -23.10 19.55
C THR A 812 -23.59 -23.63 19.23
N GLY A 813 -22.68 -22.69 19.04
CA GLY A 813 -21.23 -22.86 19.04
C GLY A 813 -20.60 -22.18 20.26
N VAL A 814 -21.38 -21.82 21.29
CA VAL A 814 -20.84 -21.40 22.61
C VAL A 814 -20.34 -22.61 23.43
N GLY A 815 -20.28 -23.81 22.83
CA GLY A 815 -19.85 -25.03 23.53
C GLY A 815 -19.58 -26.26 22.66
N ALA A 816 -19.43 -26.10 21.35
CA ALA A 816 -18.89 -27.15 20.49
C ALA A 816 -17.50 -26.70 20.04
N SER A 817 -16.47 -27.47 20.38
CA SER A 817 -15.05 -27.26 20.06
C SER A 817 -14.74 -27.42 18.55
N GLY A 818 -15.63 -26.97 17.67
CA GLY A 818 -15.49 -27.03 16.23
C GLY A 818 -15.27 -25.63 15.65
N THR A 819 -14.01 -25.28 15.40
CA THR A 819 -13.54 -24.52 14.23
C THR A 819 -14.43 -23.38 13.68
N TYR A 820 -14.77 -22.38 14.50
CA TYR A 820 -15.17 -21.04 14.04
C TYR A 820 -14.09 -20.09 14.58
N GLY A 821 -13.22 -19.42 13.83
CA GLY A 821 -13.40 -18.67 12.58
C GLY A 821 -12.96 -17.20 12.77
N ASN A 822 -12.97 -16.71 14.01
CA ASN A 822 -12.46 -15.39 14.39
C ASN A 822 -11.00 -15.52 14.81
N ASN A 823 -10.08 -15.56 13.84
CA ASN A 823 -8.65 -15.54 14.14
C ASN A 823 -8.27 -14.11 14.52
N LEU A 824 -7.80 -13.92 15.75
CA LEU A 824 -7.09 -12.71 16.18
C LEU A 824 -5.61 -12.96 15.91
N LEU A 825 -4.94 -12.11 15.13
CA LEU A 825 -3.57 -12.38 14.67
C LEU A 825 -2.63 -11.21 14.94
N ALA A 826 -1.53 -11.47 15.65
CA ALA A 826 -0.43 -10.53 15.81
C ALA A 826 0.86 -11.11 15.23
N ILE A 827 1.48 -10.42 14.28
CA ILE A 827 2.71 -10.84 13.61
C ILE A 827 3.75 -9.74 13.69
N ALA A 828 4.91 -10.06 14.27
CA ALA A 828 6.11 -9.23 14.18
C ALA A 828 7.19 -10.00 13.41
N GLN A 829 7.71 -9.44 12.32
CA GLN A 829 8.76 -10.05 11.50
C GLN A 829 9.87 -9.04 11.17
N ASN A 830 11.13 -9.39 11.45
CA ASN A 830 12.24 -8.44 11.26
C ASN A 830 12.59 -8.22 9.78
N ASN A 831 13.07 -9.24 9.07
CA ASN A 831 13.39 -9.13 7.65
C ASN A 831 12.78 -10.29 6.89
N ALA A 832 12.26 -10.03 5.70
CA ALA A 832 11.73 -11.02 4.78
C ALA A 832 12.28 -10.80 3.37
N ALA A 833 12.76 -11.86 2.73
CA ALA A 833 13.23 -11.81 1.35
C ALA A 833 12.76 -13.01 0.54
N THR A 834 12.32 -12.77 -0.69
CA THR A 834 12.16 -13.79 -1.72
C THR A 834 13.05 -13.44 -2.90
N ASN A 835 14.04 -14.28 -3.20
CA ASN A 835 15.00 -14.03 -4.26
C ASN A 835 14.98 -15.18 -5.27
N ASN A 836 14.89 -14.84 -6.56
CA ASN A 836 14.89 -15.80 -7.65
C ASN A 836 15.93 -15.43 -8.71
N VAL A 837 16.83 -16.36 -9.04
CA VAL A 837 17.77 -16.23 -10.16
C VAL A 837 17.51 -17.34 -11.16
N SER A 838 17.27 -16.98 -12.42
CA SER A 838 17.01 -17.94 -13.49
C SER A 838 17.87 -17.67 -14.72
N LEU A 839 18.52 -18.73 -15.20
CA LEU A 839 19.24 -18.78 -16.45
C LEU A 839 18.68 -19.87 -17.35
N SER A 840 18.39 -19.52 -18.60
CA SER A 840 17.96 -20.49 -19.60
C SER A 840 18.60 -20.22 -20.96
N ALA A 841 19.09 -21.26 -21.61
CA ALA A 841 19.60 -21.17 -22.98
C ALA A 841 19.51 -22.52 -23.70
N ASN A 842 19.30 -22.55 -25.01
CA ASN A 842 19.45 -23.81 -25.74
C ASN A 842 20.91 -24.33 -25.70
N THR A 843 21.89 -23.43 -25.80
CA THR A 843 23.31 -23.71 -25.55
C THR A 843 23.87 -22.75 -24.52
N LEU A 844 24.36 -23.28 -23.40
CA LEU A 844 25.04 -22.49 -22.37
C LEU A 844 26.54 -22.74 -22.44
N THR A 845 27.33 -21.67 -22.61
CA THR A 845 28.79 -21.77 -22.64
C THR A 845 29.35 -21.54 -21.24
N LEU A 846 30.12 -22.50 -20.72
CA LEU A 846 30.71 -22.40 -19.39
C LEU A 846 31.97 -21.51 -19.40
N LEU A 847 32.09 -20.67 -18.37
CA LEU A 847 33.23 -19.77 -18.20
C LEU A 847 34.47 -20.57 -17.75
N THR A 848 35.63 -20.26 -18.33
CA THR A 848 36.90 -20.89 -17.96
C THR A 848 37.36 -20.46 -16.57
N GLY A 849 37.81 -21.40 -15.74
CA GLY A 849 38.46 -21.11 -14.45
C GLY A 849 37.59 -21.26 -13.19
N GLY A 850 36.45 -21.95 -13.25
CA GLY A 850 35.61 -22.21 -12.07
C GLY A 850 34.70 -21.04 -11.67
N GLN A 851 34.42 -20.12 -12.61
CA GLN A 851 33.54 -18.97 -12.38
C GLN A 851 32.06 -19.34 -12.54
N MET A 852 31.19 -18.62 -11.86
CA MET A 852 29.76 -18.94 -11.76
C MET A 852 28.94 -18.26 -12.85
N ASN A 853 28.05 -19.02 -13.50
CA ASN A 853 27.03 -18.45 -14.40
C ASN A 853 25.89 -17.78 -13.60
N ALA A 854 25.53 -18.32 -12.43
CA ALA A 854 24.53 -17.74 -11.52
C ALA A 854 25.10 -17.57 -10.10
N GLY A 855 24.94 -16.38 -9.51
CA GLY A 855 25.31 -16.10 -8.12
C GLY A 855 24.19 -15.43 -7.33
N LEU A 856 23.89 -15.94 -6.13
CA LEU A 856 22.94 -15.34 -5.20
C LEU A 856 23.62 -15.14 -3.83
N ASP A 857 23.72 -13.89 -3.40
CA ASP A 857 24.16 -13.52 -2.05
C ASP A 857 23.02 -12.82 -1.30
N ASN A 858 22.55 -13.44 -0.22
CA ASN A 858 21.50 -12.91 0.63
C ASN A 858 22.04 -12.74 2.05
N VAL A 859 22.19 -11.49 2.49
CA VAL A 859 22.71 -11.13 3.80
C VAL A 859 21.61 -10.44 4.60
N GLN A 860 21.11 -11.09 5.66
CA GLN A 860 20.11 -10.51 6.55
C GLN A 860 20.70 -10.36 7.96
N THR A 861 20.77 -9.11 8.45
CA THR A 861 21.21 -8.81 9.81
C THR A 861 20.06 -8.19 10.59
N SER A 862 19.79 -8.73 11.78
CA SER A 862 18.89 -8.08 12.75
C SER A 862 19.57 -7.99 14.11
N SER A 863 19.57 -6.79 14.70
CA SER A 863 19.99 -6.57 16.08
C SER A 863 18.82 -6.27 17.02
N ALA A 864 17.59 -6.34 16.52
CA ALA A 864 16.39 -5.91 17.20
C ALA A 864 15.42 -7.07 17.47
N SER A 865 14.69 -7.02 18.57
CA SER A 865 13.71 -8.04 18.93
C SER A 865 12.42 -7.88 18.12
N ALA A 866 11.87 -9.00 17.65
CA ALA A 866 10.47 -9.10 17.27
C ALA A 866 9.64 -9.37 18.53
N THR A 867 8.69 -8.50 18.84
CA THR A 867 7.84 -8.62 20.03
C THR A 867 6.37 -8.73 19.62
N VAL A 868 5.71 -9.76 20.13
CA VAL A 868 4.25 -9.89 20.08
C VAL A 868 3.71 -9.79 21.50
N SER A 869 2.75 -8.90 21.71
CA SER A 869 2.01 -8.78 22.97
C SER A 869 0.53 -8.99 22.72
N SER A 870 -0.10 -9.87 23.52
CA SER A 870 -1.53 -10.12 23.51
C SER A 870 -2.09 -10.04 24.92
N ALA A 871 -2.95 -9.05 25.22
CA ALA A 871 -3.63 -8.96 26.52
C ALA A 871 -5.15 -9.12 26.34
N GLY A 872 -5.72 -10.22 26.86
CA GLY A 872 -7.16 -10.49 26.80
C GLY A 872 -7.53 -11.97 27.05
N SER A 873 -8.80 -12.23 27.32
CA SER A 873 -9.33 -13.56 27.67
C SER A 873 -9.50 -14.49 26.46
N GLN A 874 -8.41 -15.04 25.86
CA GLN A 874 -8.52 -15.97 24.73
C GLN A 874 -7.37 -17.01 24.63
N ILE A 875 -7.59 -18.13 23.92
CA ILE A 875 -6.61 -19.22 23.71
C ILE A 875 -5.52 -18.74 22.76
N ALA A 876 -4.25 -18.70 23.22
CA ALA A 876 -3.11 -18.27 22.41
C ALA A 876 -2.33 -19.46 21.83
N THR A 877 -2.19 -19.53 20.50
CA THR A 877 -1.19 -20.38 19.84
C THR A 877 0.00 -19.51 19.44
N VAL A 878 1.17 -19.79 20.00
CA VAL A 878 2.42 -19.09 19.67
C VAL A 878 3.17 -19.90 18.62
N LEU A 879 3.36 -19.34 17.43
CA LEU A 879 4.20 -19.93 16.38
C LEU A 879 5.49 -19.11 16.28
N GLY A 880 6.59 -19.65 16.81
CA GLY A 880 7.91 -19.02 16.71
C GLY A 880 8.83 -19.83 15.80
N ASP A 881 9.55 -19.17 14.89
CA ASP A 881 10.75 -19.74 14.28
C ASP A 881 11.94 -19.42 15.18
N THR A 882 12.56 -20.45 15.76
CA THR A 882 13.63 -20.34 16.77
C THR A 882 15.00 -20.04 16.19
N THR A 883 15.14 -19.79 14.89
CA THR A 883 16.46 -19.53 14.29
C THR A 883 17.04 -18.17 14.69
N ASN A 884 16.24 -17.20 15.17
CA ASN A 884 16.68 -15.80 15.33
C ASN A 884 15.92 -15.01 16.44
N ASN A 885 16.25 -15.26 17.71
CA ASN A 885 15.95 -14.47 18.93
C ASN A 885 14.60 -13.68 19.02
N PRO A 886 13.43 -14.33 18.92
CA PRO A 886 12.14 -13.69 19.20
C PRO A 886 11.86 -13.60 20.71
N THR A 887 11.26 -12.50 21.18
CA THR A 887 10.78 -12.37 22.57
C THR A 887 9.27 -12.22 22.56
N VAL A 888 8.55 -13.25 23.01
CA VAL A 888 7.08 -13.22 23.17
C VAL A 888 6.75 -13.03 24.64
N THR A 889 6.27 -11.86 25.03
CA THR A 889 6.00 -11.50 26.43
C THR A 889 4.51 -11.23 26.67
N GLY A 890 3.99 -11.71 27.82
CA GLY A 890 2.67 -11.32 28.32
C GLY A 890 1.48 -12.13 27.82
N VAL A 891 1.65 -13.42 27.50
CA VAL A 891 0.53 -14.29 27.12
C VAL A 891 -0.27 -14.67 28.38
N SER A 892 -1.39 -13.98 28.60
CA SER A 892 -2.40 -14.29 29.63
C SER A 892 -3.63 -14.83 28.94
N ALA A 893 -4.12 -16.02 29.34
CA ALA A 893 -5.30 -16.66 28.77
C ALA A 893 -6.35 -16.94 29.84
N THR A 894 -7.58 -16.55 29.57
CA THR A 894 -8.83 -16.98 30.24
C THR A 894 -9.84 -17.25 29.14
N THR A 895 -10.63 -18.32 29.15
CA THR A 895 -11.31 -18.77 27.92
C THR A 895 -12.76 -18.29 27.79
N ASP A 896 -13.05 -17.54 26.71
CA ASP A 896 -14.42 -17.25 26.22
C ASP A 896 -14.72 -17.80 24.79
N GLY A 897 -13.86 -18.66 24.22
CA GLY A 897 -14.15 -19.41 22.97
C GLY A 897 -13.58 -18.87 21.65
N ASN A 898 -12.75 -17.82 21.66
CA ASN A 898 -12.01 -17.32 20.48
C ASN A 898 -10.53 -17.79 20.48
N SER A 899 -9.89 -17.86 19.30
CA SER A 899 -8.48 -18.26 19.11
C SER A 899 -7.60 -17.07 18.70
N VAL A 900 -6.62 -16.74 19.53
CA VAL A 900 -5.56 -15.77 19.25
C VAL A 900 -4.33 -16.52 18.74
N LYS A 901 -3.72 -16.03 17.67
CA LYS A 901 -2.46 -16.53 17.14
C LYS A 901 -1.42 -15.42 17.18
N GLY A 902 -0.30 -15.69 17.83
CA GLY A 902 0.84 -14.77 17.90
C GLY A 902 2.04 -15.37 17.19
N GLY A 903 2.67 -14.62 16.29
CA GLY A 903 3.88 -15.04 15.59
C GLY A 903 4.98 -13.98 15.67
N ALA A 904 6.09 -14.31 16.32
CA ALA A 904 7.29 -13.49 16.29
C ALA A 904 8.36 -14.21 15.45
N TYR A 905 8.74 -13.61 14.34
CA TYR A 905 9.69 -14.16 13.38
C TYR A 905 10.94 -13.26 13.30
N GLY A 906 12.11 -13.89 13.27
CA GLY A 906 13.37 -13.20 13.00
C GLY A 906 13.53 -12.87 11.52
N ASN A 907 14.62 -13.31 10.92
CA ASN A 907 14.84 -13.18 9.47
C ASN A 907 14.25 -14.39 8.73
N LEU A 908 13.53 -14.15 7.64
CA LEU A 908 13.00 -15.17 6.73
C LEU A 908 13.51 -14.92 5.32
N ALA A 909 14.01 -15.96 4.65
CA ALA A 909 14.45 -15.89 3.27
C ALA A 909 14.05 -17.12 2.47
N THR A 910 13.47 -16.92 1.30
CA THR A 910 13.26 -17.95 0.28
C THR A 910 14.14 -17.63 -0.92
N ASN A 911 15.11 -18.48 -1.21
CA ASN A 911 16.05 -18.30 -2.31
C ASN A 911 15.89 -19.44 -3.31
N THR A 912 15.71 -19.12 -4.59
CA THR A 912 15.64 -20.10 -5.68
C THR A 912 16.66 -19.75 -6.76
N THR A 913 17.46 -20.73 -7.17
CA THR A 913 18.36 -20.62 -8.33
C THR A 913 18.00 -21.72 -9.33
N SER A 914 17.87 -21.35 -10.60
CA SER A 914 17.58 -22.29 -11.69
C SER A 914 18.50 -22.04 -12.87
N VAL A 915 19.10 -23.10 -13.39
CA VAL A 915 19.90 -23.08 -14.63
C VAL A 915 19.37 -24.21 -15.52
N SER A 916 18.97 -23.88 -16.74
CA SER A 916 18.45 -24.85 -17.71
C SER A 916 19.13 -24.71 -19.06
N ALA A 917 19.64 -25.82 -19.59
CA ALA A 917 20.23 -25.87 -20.93
C ALA A 917 19.99 -27.20 -21.63
N ASN A 918 19.82 -27.18 -22.95
CA ASN A 918 19.71 -28.39 -23.77
C ASN A 918 21.09 -28.99 -24.11
N SER A 919 22.13 -28.14 -24.17
CA SER A 919 23.52 -28.55 -24.38
C SER A 919 24.47 -27.64 -23.61
N GLU A 920 25.36 -28.24 -22.82
CA GLU A 920 26.46 -27.55 -22.13
C GLU A 920 27.75 -27.74 -22.92
N VAL A 921 28.42 -26.64 -23.29
CA VAL A 921 29.75 -26.70 -23.92
C VAL A 921 30.77 -26.36 -22.84
N SER A 922 31.43 -27.38 -22.29
CA SER A 922 32.48 -27.19 -21.29
C SER A 922 33.88 -27.28 -21.92
N ASN A 923 34.67 -26.21 -21.74
CA ASN A 923 36.09 -26.19 -22.06
C ASN A 923 36.98 -26.61 -20.85
N SER A 924 36.39 -27.10 -19.75
CA SER A 924 37.10 -27.54 -18.52
C SER A 924 36.41 -28.73 -17.83
N ALA A 925 37.17 -29.59 -17.14
CA ALA A 925 36.65 -30.79 -16.46
C ALA A 925 35.79 -30.53 -15.19
N THR A 926 35.26 -29.33 -15.01
CA THR A 926 34.54 -28.89 -13.79
C THR A 926 33.12 -28.44 -14.11
N VAL A 927 32.16 -29.11 -13.46
CA VAL A 927 30.69 -28.91 -13.49
C VAL A 927 30.31 -27.47 -13.09
N PRO A 928 29.19 -26.90 -13.61
CA PRO A 928 28.77 -25.54 -13.25
C PRO A 928 28.64 -25.36 -11.74
N VAL A 929 29.36 -24.37 -11.18
CA VAL A 929 29.25 -23.99 -9.77
C VAL A 929 28.12 -22.97 -9.64
N GLN A 930 27.04 -23.37 -8.97
CA GLN A 930 26.05 -22.44 -8.41
C GLN A 930 26.52 -22.12 -6.98
N ALA A 931 26.74 -20.85 -6.63
CA ALA A 931 26.85 -20.46 -5.23
C ALA A 931 25.58 -19.74 -4.79
N LEU A 932 24.95 -20.35 -3.78
CA LEU A 932 23.95 -19.74 -2.95
C LEU A 932 24.62 -19.44 -1.61
N VAL A 933 24.89 -18.17 -1.33
CA VAL A 933 25.37 -17.70 -0.03
C VAL A 933 24.18 -17.05 0.68
N ASN A 934 23.75 -17.66 1.79
CA ASN A 934 22.72 -17.10 2.64
C ASN A 934 23.32 -16.89 4.03
N THR A 935 23.63 -15.63 4.36
CA THR A 935 24.18 -15.26 5.66
C THR A 935 23.10 -14.57 6.47
N GLN A 936 22.65 -15.21 7.54
CA GLN A 936 21.74 -14.61 8.51
C GLN A 936 22.49 -14.44 9.84
N SER A 937 22.52 -13.23 10.38
CA SER A 937 23.20 -12.93 11.64
C SER A 937 22.28 -12.19 12.61
N THR A 938 22.33 -12.59 13.88
CA THR A 938 21.63 -11.93 14.98
C THR A 938 22.58 -11.68 16.15
N THR A 939 22.54 -10.47 16.70
CA THR A 939 23.28 -10.15 17.92
C THR A 939 22.47 -10.58 19.15
N ALA A 940 23.11 -11.30 20.09
CA ALA A 940 22.50 -12.03 21.20
C ALA A 940 21.42 -11.29 22.00
N GLY A 941 20.32 -11.98 22.29
CA GLY A 941 19.35 -11.58 23.31
C GLY A 941 18.68 -12.81 23.93
N THR A 942 18.01 -12.56 25.05
CA THR A 942 17.42 -13.60 25.91
C THR A 942 15.96 -13.82 25.49
N ILE A 943 15.60 -15.04 25.12
CA ILE A 943 14.20 -15.42 24.89
C ILE A 943 13.52 -15.55 26.26
N SER A 944 12.50 -14.73 26.52
CA SER A 944 11.67 -14.84 27.72
C SER A 944 10.21 -14.94 27.31
N SER A 945 9.59 -16.10 27.57
CA SER A 945 8.13 -16.27 27.53
C SER A 945 7.62 -16.45 28.94
N THR A 946 6.87 -15.47 29.45
CA THR A 946 6.17 -15.58 30.73
C THR A 946 4.69 -15.80 30.44
N ILE A 947 4.20 -17.00 30.73
CA ILE A 947 2.76 -17.31 30.75
C ILE A 947 2.36 -17.31 32.22
N THR A 948 1.40 -16.48 32.59
CA THR A 948 0.87 -16.42 33.97
C THR A 948 -0.64 -16.60 33.90
N GLY A 949 -1.14 -17.75 34.37
CA GLY A 949 -2.57 -18.04 34.49
C GLY A 949 -2.94 -18.33 35.94
N THR A 950 -4.06 -17.79 36.43
CA THR A 950 -4.47 -17.87 37.84
C THR A 950 -5.83 -18.56 38.07
N LEU A 951 -6.40 -19.27 37.09
CA LEU A 951 -7.71 -19.93 37.28
C LEU A 951 -7.81 -21.33 36.63
N LEU A 952 -8.58 -22.22 37.27
CA LEU A 952 -8.86 -23.61 36.87
C LEU A 952 -9.43 -23.72 35.45
N VAL A 953 -8.71 -24.38 34.53
CA VAL A 953 -9.22 -24.85 33.23
C VAL A 953 -8.65 -26.26 32.93
N PRO A 954 -9.39 -27.21 32.32
CA PRO A 954 -9.05 -28.65 32.38
C PRO A 954 -7.98 -29.13 31.39
N THR A 955 -7.59 -28.37 30.37
CA THR A 955 -6.62 -28.81 29.34
C THR A 955 -5.90 -27.63 28.70
N PHE A 956 -4.56 -27.68 28.68
CA PHE A 956 -3.70 -26.77 27.91
C PHE A 956 -3.06 -27.57 26.76
N GLU A 957 -3.04 -27.01 25.55
CA GLU A 957 -2.19 -27.47 24.45
C GLU A 957 -1.26 -26.33 24.08
N THR A 958 0.00 -26.43 24.50
CA THR A 958 1.05 -25.45 24.20
C THR A 958 2.05 -26.12 23.27
N ALA A 959 2.00 -25.82 21.98
CA ALA A 959 2.99 -26.29 21.01
C ALA A 959 4.10 -25.25 20.85
N VAL A 960 5.33 -25.59 21.26
CA VAL A 960 6.54 -24.83 20.90
C VAL A 960 7.24 -25.61 19.80
N LEU A 961 7.11 -25.16 18.56
CA LEU A 961 7.73 -25.80 17.39
C LEU A 961 9.02 -25.04 17.06
N GLY A 962 10.20 -25.65 17.27
CA GLY A 962 11.47 -25.01 16.94
C GLY A 962 12.71 -25.90 17.05
N THR A 963 13.74 -25.61 16.25
CA THR A 963 15.02 -26.33 16.17
C THR A 963 16.19 -25.56 16.84
N GLY A 964 15.96 -24.94 18.00
CA GLY A 964 16.97 -24.19 18.76
C GLY A 964 17.02 -24.55 20.25
N THR A 965 18.13 -24.22 20.93
CA THR A 965 18.33 -24.47 22.36
C THR A 965 17.40 -23.59 23.19
N VAL A 966 16.36 -24.17 23.80
CA VAL A 966 15.52 -23.50 24.79
C VAL A 966 16.16 -23.67 26.17
N THR A 967 16.62 -22.58 26.80
CA THR A 967 17.09 -22.59 28.20
C THR A 967 16.21 -21.67 29.05
N ASN A 968 15.86 -22.12 30.26
CA ASN A 968 15.09 -21.37 31.29
C ASN A 968 13.60 -21.03 30.99
N SER A 969 12.88 -21.82 30.19
CA SER A 969 11.41 -21.72 30.16
C SER A 969 10.83 -22.28 31.47
N THR A 970 10.20 -21.42 32.28
CA THR A 970 9.49 -21.85 33.50
C THR A 970 8.00 -21.92 33.21
N LEU A 971 7.45 -23.12 33.09
CA LEU A 971 6.00 -23.34 33.08
C LEU A 971 5.58 -23.70 34.51
N SER A 972 4.92 -22.77 35.20
CA SER A 972 4.35 -23.00 36.54
C SER A 972 2.84 -23.18 36.42
N THR A 973 2.33 -24.35 36.78
CA THR A 973 0.90 -24.63 36.86
C THR A 973 0.59 -25.21 38.23
N ASP A 974 -0.25 -24.53 39.00
CA ASP A 974 -0.73 -25.04 40.28
C ASP A 974 -1.96 -25.95 40.03
N ASN A 975 -1.88 -27.23 40.44
CA ASN A 975 -2.99 -28.19 40.57
C ASN A 975 -3.76 -28.69 39.30
N ASN A 976 -3.11 -29.00 38.17
CA ASN A 976 -3.78 -29.66 37.03
C ASN A 976 -2.99 -30.82 36.39
N GLY A 977 -3.70 -31.76 35.77
CA GLY A 977 -3.14 -32.84 34.96
C GLY A 977 -2.53 -32.31 33.66
N LEU A 978 -1.30 -32.73 33.37
CA LEU A 978 -0.46 -32.21 32.30
C LEU A 978 -0.47 -33.16 31.09
N VAL A 979 -0.82 -32.65 29.90
CA VAL A 979 -0.41 -33.25 28.63
C VAL A 979 0.59 -32.29 28.00
N THR A 980 1.87 -32.52 28.25
CA THR A 980 2.95 -31.81 27.54
C THR A 980 3.38 -32.64 26.35
N GLN A 981 3.18 -32.11 25.14
CA GLN A 981 3.79 -32.65 23.93
C GLN A 981 4.93 -31.70 23.52
N ALA A 982 6.17 -32.15 23.71
CA ALA A 982 7.37 -31.44 23.31
C ALA A 982 8.05 -32.23 22.20
N GLU A 983 7.95 -31.75 20.95
CA GLU A 983 8.70 -32.30 19.83
C GLU A 983 9.95 -31.42 19.62
N GLY A 984 11.07 -31.81 20.23
CA GLY A 984 12.31 -31.05 20.14
C GLY A 984 13.56 -31.93 20.33
N ASN A 985 14.52 -31.76 19.44
CA ASN A 985 15.85 -32.37 19.53
C ASN A 985 16.63 -31.79 20.72
N ASN A 986 17.10 -32.66 21.62
CA ASN A 986 18.01 -32.38 22.74
C ASN A 986 17.57 -31.28 23.73
N ALA A 987 16.41 -31.47 24.37
CA ALA A 987 15.98 -30.65 25.50
C ALA A 987 16.41 -31.26 26.85
N SER A 988 17.00 -30.45 27.74
CA SER A 988 17.07 -30.74 29.18
C SER A 988 15.84 -30.11 29.84
N ASN A 989 14.72 -30.84 29.86
CA ASN A 989 13.50 -30.38 30.55
C ASN A 989 13.54 -30.81 32.03
N THR A 990 13.48 -29.85 32.95
CA THR A 990 13.22 -30.14 34.37
C THR A 990 11.71 -29.98 34.62
N ALA A 991 10.98 -31.09 34.65
CA ALA A 991 9.59 -31.11 35.13
C ALA A 991 9.60 -31.40 36.63
N SER A 992 9.01 -30.52 37.44
CA SER A 992 8.86 -30.68 38.88
C SER A 992 7.38 -30.60 39.22
N ALA A 993 6.77 -31.73 39.55
CA ALA A 993 5.43 -31.78 40.12
C ALA A 993 5.53 -31.87 41.65
N ALA A 994 5.01 -30.89 42.38
CA ALA A 994 4.82 -30.99 43.81
C ALA A 994 3.36 -31.41 44.08
N GLY A 995 3.15 -32.67 44.46
CA GLY A 995 1.85 -33.21 44.83
C GLY A 995 1.35 -34.35 43.95
N ASN A 996 0.53 -35.21 44.54
CA ASN A 996 -0.09 -36.41 43.93
C ASN A 996 -0.71 -36.09 42.54
N SER A 997 -0.01 -36.45 41.46
CA SER A 997 -0.56 -36.41 40.09
C SER A 997 -0.10 -37.60 39.28
N LEU A 998 -1.04 -38.18 38.54
CA LEU A 998 -0.86 -39.33 37.66
C LEU A 998 -0.28 -38.83 36.32
N LEU A 999 0.92 -39.27 35.96
CA LEU A 999 1.54 -38.99 34.67
C LEU A 999 1.13 -40.09 33.69
N THR A 1000 0.23 -39.77 32.75
CA THR A 1000 -0.26 -40.72 31.72
C THR A 1000 0.25 -40.26 30.37
N ASP A 1001 1.08 -41.11 29.75
CA ASP A 1001 1.67 -40.99 28.41
C ASP A 1001 2.74 -39.92 28.16
N ILE A 1002 3.95 -40.41 27.85
CA ILE A 1002 4.95 -39.71 27.03
C ILE A 1002 5.05 -40.50 25.73
N VAL A 1003 4.48 -39.99 24.64
CA VAL A 1003 4.69 -40.53 23.29
C VAL A 1003 5.92 -39.84 22.71
N ASN A 1004 7.00 -40.58 22.50
CA ASN A 1004 8.22 -40.08 21.87
C ASN A 1004 8.38 -40.73 20.50
N SER A 1005 7.93 -40.04 19.43
CA SER A 1005 8.12 -40.52 18.06
C SER A 1005 9.36 -39.87 17.46
N ASN A 1006 10.49 -40.60 17.44
CA ASN A 1006 11.72 -40.17 16.79
C ASN A 1006 12.00 -41.08 15.58
N SER A 1007 11.86 -40.57 14.35
CA SER A 1007 12.51 -41.15 13.18
C SER A 1007 13.73 -40.30 12.83
N GLN A 1008 14.94 -40.84 13.07
CA GLN A 1008 16.18 -40.23 12.61
C GLN A 1008 16.98 -41.21 11.76
N SER A 1009 17.46 -40.72 10.61
CA SER A 1009 18.57 -41.30 9.85
C SER A 1009 19.77 -40.37 10.06
N GLY A 1010 20.75 -40.81 10.86
CA GLY A 1010 21.98 -40.07 11.13
C GLY A 1010 22.49 -40.35 12.54
N GLY A 1011 23.56 -41.14 12.66
CA GLY A 1011 24.07 -41.63 13.94
C GLY A 1011 24.64 -40.54 14.85
N ALA A 1012 23.83 -40.05 15.80
CA ALA A 1012 24.29 -39.34 16.98
C ALA A 1012 23.90 -40.15 18.23
N ALA A 1013 24.87 -40.46 19.09
CA ALA A 1013 24.62 -41.16 20.35
C ALA A 1013 23.93 -40.21 21.34
N VAL A 1014 22.73 -40.58 21.80
CA VAL A 1014 22.00 -39.87 22.85
C VAL A 1014 22.37 -40.46 24.22
N SER A 1015 22.81 -39.61 25.14
CA SER A 1015 23.01 -39.94 26.56
C SER A 1015 21.89 -39.28 27.36
N SER A 1016 21.08 -40.07 28.07
CA SER A 1016 20.11 -39.58 29.04
C SER A 1016 20.35 -40.24 30.39
N THR A 1017 20.52 -39.46 31.44
CA THR A 1017 20.51 -39.93 32.84
C THR A 1017 19.15 -39.61 33.42
N GLN A 1018 18.35 -40.63 33.76
CA GLN A 1018 17.06 -40.45 34.44
C GLN A 1018 17.07 -41.15 35.80
N THR A 1019 16.57 -40.46 36.82
CA THR A 1019 16.32 -41.02 38.15
C THR A 1019 14.80 -41.09 38.34
N LEU A 1020 14.21 -42.29 38.30
CA LEU A 1020 12.77 -42.48 38.54
C LEU A 1020 12.53 -43.23 39.86
N ALA A 1021 11.45 -42.85 40.55
CA ALA A 1021 10.97 -43.52 41.75
C ALA A 1021 9.84 -44.53 41.49
N ASP A 1022 9.28 -44.64 40.28
CA ASP A 1022 8.21 -45.60 39.95
C ASP A 1022 8.23 -46.07 38.48
N ALA A 1023 7.48 -47.15 38.21
CA ALA A 1023 7.51 -48.07 37.06
C ALA A 1023 7.72 -47.49 35.65
N LEU A 1024 8.61 -48.13 34.88
CA LEU A 1024 8.82 -47.89 33.45
C LEU A 1024 8.11 -48.97 32.62
N THR A 1025 7.19 -48.58 31.73
CA THR A 1025 6.68 -49.44 30.65
C THR A 1025 7.15 -48.85 29.33
N ALA A 1026 8.01 -49.56 28.61
CA ALA A 1026 8.52 -49.13 27.29
C ALA A 1026 7.85 -49.95 26.18
N VAL A 1027 7.26 -49.26 25.20
CA VAL A 1027 6.71 -49.87 23.97
C VAL A 1027 7.38 -49.19 22.77
N GLY A 1028 8.12 -49.98 21.98
CA GLY A 1028 8.62 -49.60 20.65
C GLY A 1028 10.03 -48.99 20.57
N GLY A 1029 10.93 -49.63 19.82
CA GLY A 1029 12.26 -49.13 19.44
C GLY A 1029 13.43 -49.93 20.01
N ALA A 1030 14.40 -50.31 19.18
CA ALA A 1030 15.58 -51.06 19.60
C ALA A 1030 16.48 -50.24 20.54
N VAL A 1031 16.58 -50.66 21.80
CA VAL A 1031 17.46 -50.06 22.81
C VAL A 1031 18.81 -50.79 22.80
N THR A 1032 19.82 -50.22 22.14
CA THR A 1032 21.22 -50.63 22.33
C THR A 1032 21.86 -49.84 23.46
N GLY A 1033 21.86 -50.42 24.65
CA GLY A 1033 22.65 -49.98 25.80
C GLY A 1033 21.95 -48.95 26.70
N SER A 1034 21.36 -49.41 27.79
CA SER A 1034 20.98 -48.54 28.92
C SER A 1034 21.35 -49.23 30.22
N THR A 1035 22.10 -48.51 31.07
CA THR A 1035 22.40 -48.95 32.43
C THR A 1035 21.29 -48.44 33.34
N LEU A 1036 20.49 -49.35 33.91
CA LEU A 1036 19.43 -49.02 34.85
C LEU A 1036 19.94 -49.22 36.28
N THR A 1037 19.95 -48.17 37.09
CA THR A 1037 20.23 -48.26 38.54
C THR A 1037 18.94 -47.95 39.29
N ALA A 1038 18.34 -48.94 39.94
CA ALA A 1038 17.15 -48.77 40.76
C ALA A 1038 17.45 -49.15 42.22
N SER A 1039 17.02 -48.31 43.18
CA SER A 1039 17.03 -48.64 44.60
C SER A 1039 15.59 -48.79 45.11
N GLY A 1040 15.23 -50.00 45.52
CA GLY A 1040 14.04 -50.26 46.35
C GLY A 1040 12.71 -50.34 45.59
N ASN A 1041 12.47 -51.48 44.92
CA ASN A 1041 11.22 -52.27 44.86
C ASN A 1041 11.17 -53.14 43.58
N ASN A 1042 10.46 -54.27 43.69
CA ASN A 1042 10.47 -55.40 42.75
C ASN A 1042 9.86 -55.06 41.37
N PHE A 1043 10.50 -55.45 40.27
CA PHE A 1043 9.90 -55.39 38.92
C PHE A 1043 10.08 -56.71 38.15
N GLY A 1044 8.99 -57.14 37.51
CA GLY A 1044 8.99 -58.15 36.45
C GLY A 1044 8.91 -57.48 35.08
N ALA A 1045 9.70 -57.94 34.12
CA ALA A 1045 9.70 -57.45 32.75
C ALA A 1045 8.92 -58.41 31.83
N VAL A 1046 7.99 -57.88 31.03
CA VAL A 1046 7.34 -58.61 29.94
C VAL A 1046 7.54 -57.81 28.65
N SER A 1047 8.07 -58.48 27.62
CA SER A 1047 8.24 -57.94 26.27
C SER A 1047 7.19 -58.54 25.34
N TYR A 1048 6.50 -57.70 24.57
CA TYR A 1048 5.65 -58.12 23.45
C TYR A 1048 6.34 -57.73 22.14
N ASN A 1049 6.53 -58.69 21.24
CA ASN A 1049 7.19 -58.50 19.95
C ASN A 1049 6.28 -58.90 18.77
N ASN A 1050 6.30 -58.06 17.71
CA ASN A 1050 5.84 -58.18 16.30
C ASN A 1050 4.99 -56.94 15.93
N VAL A 1051 5.32 -56.10 14.94
CA VAL A 1051 6.19 -56.15 13.73
C VAL A 1051 6.99 -54.86 13.64
#